data_AF-A0A2H6EFX7-F1
#
_entry.id   AF-A0A2H6EFX7-F1
#
_cell.length_a   1.000
_cell.length_b   1.000
_cell.length_c   1.000
_cell.angle_alpha   90.00
_cell.angle_beta   90.00
_cell.angle_gamma   90.00
#
_symmetry.space_group_name_H-M   'P 1'
#
loop_
_entity.id
_entity.type
_entity.pdbx_description
1 polymer ?
#
loop_
_entity_poly.entity_id
_entity_poly.type
_entity_poly.pdbx_seq_one_letter_code
_entity_poly.pdbx_strand_id
1 'polypeptide(L)'
;MRLHSSLSIMILTSVFFLSTGILFAQNSSEFLWNNVQEESIITNGERFIIPESYRTLQLDFNGMGTFLRSAPEENIIPVSQSSFIISLPMPNGEFSKFKMVESPVMAEELAAKYPNIKTFLGQGTDDGTASVRFDVTPLGFHAMILSARGTVFIDPYSLGDTEYYISYYTRDNKPTEEELNFTCNLYGTDSEAAQQLRDLIANGYDTPTGPELRTYRLACAATGEYTMFFGGTVELGLAAVVVAVNRVTGVYERDFAVRMELVPNNDLLIYTDPSTDPYSNYNGFTMLGQNQTNVDAVIGSANYDIGHVFSTGGGGVAYLAVICINNYKARGVTGLSNPVGDNFYIDYVAHEMGHQFGGNHSFNGNANACGGGNRNGSTAYEPGSGSTIMAYAGICGNQNLQAHSDDYFHNISFVEIVNYTNFGNGNSCAAITLTGNNPPTVDAGTGGYVLPVETPFILTGSATDPDGDTLTYNWEEYDLGPAGHPNNPSGNAPIFRSFQATLEPYRIFPKLGDLLTNTHTIGELLPTYARTLKFRLTVRDNRAGGGGVDYDEITMTVTDVAGPFLVTSPNTAVTWQGNTMQSVTWSVANTDAAPVNVTEVNLLLSTDGGYTWPIVLVSNTPNDGTEQVSVPNEVTSQARIKVEAVGNIFFDLSDEDFTIEDNPVPVELTAFFAVTTREGPRLIWTTSTELNNAGFDIERARFKTGGQQIWEKIYFVAGHGTTTQPQEYIYIDKNVNPGRYSYRLKQVDYDGSYSYSGIVDVDVNVPEVFILSQNYPNPFNPSTTIKFSLPVDSKVKINLYNALGEVMELLANGEYSVGYHELNFDASSLTSGVYYYTLTAQGNDGSSFVSTKKMVLLK
;
A
#
# COMPACT_ATOMS: atom_id res chain seq x y z
N MET A 1 -11.12 -83.42 16.56
CA MET A 1 -10.95 -83.83 17.97
C MET A 1 -10.20 -82.69 18.65
N ARG A 2 -10.80 -82.04 19.66
CA ARG A 2 -10.23 -81.35 20.85
C ARG A 2 -8.77 -80.84 20.79
N LEU A 3 -8.33 -79.73 21.37
CA LEU A 3 -8.90 -78.56 22.07
C LEU A 3 -7.66 -77.70 22.42
N HIS A 4 -7.89 -76.40 22.65
CA HIS A 4 -7.04 -75.36 23.24
C HIS A 4 -5.76 -75.74 24.02
N SER A 5 -4.75 -74.87 23.89
CA SER A 5 -4.15 -74.20 25.06
C SER A 5 -3.35 -72.94 24.66
N SER A 6 -3.72 -71.84 25.29
CA SER A 6 -3.15 -70.50 25.23
C SER A 6 -1.90 -70.36 26.11
N LEU A 7 -0.92 -69.52 25.72
CA LEU A 7 -0.18 -68.65 26.67
C LEU A 7 0.54 -67.49 25.97
N SER A 8 0.03 -66.28 26.25
CA SER A 8 0.65 -64.94 26.38
C SER A 8 2.13 -64.90 26.80
N ILE A 9 2.97 -63.88 26.60
CA ILE A 9 2.96 -62.48 26.09
C ILE A 9 4.47 -62.13 25.97
N MET A 10 4.90 -61.40 24.93
CA MET A 10 6.02 -60.46 25.07
C MET A 10 5.82 -59.29 24.11
N ILE A 11 5.79 -58.10 24.71
CA ILE A 11 5.47 -56.81 24.12
C ILE A 11 6.67 -56.32 23.28
N LEU A 12 6.42 -55.94 22.02
CA LEU A 12 7.26 -55.00 21.29
C LEU A 12 6.37 -53.84 20.82
N THR A 13 6.63 -52.66 21.38
CA THR A 13 6.01 -51.39 21.02
C THR A 13 6.57 -50.88 19.70
N SER A 14 5.76 -50.86 18.64
CA SER A 14 5.96 -50.04 17.45
C SER A 14 4.83 -49.04 17.35
N VAL A 15 5.20 -47.77 17.50
CA VAL A 15 4.34 -46.59 17.41
C VAL A 15 3.88 -46.43 15.96
N PHE A 16 2.57 -46.55 15.74
CA PHE A 16 1.90 -46.13 14.51
C PHE A 16 1.82 -44.60 14.50
N PHE A 17 2.59 -43.93 13.64
CA PHE A 17 2.25 -42.58 13.21
C PHE A 17 1.23 -42.72 12.07
N LEU A 18 -0.05 -42.48 12.37
CA LEU A 18 -1.03 -42.10 11.35
C LEU A 18 -0.68 -40.67 10.89
N SER A 19 -0.03 -40.54 9.74
CA SER A 19 -0.12 -39.30 8.97
C SER A 19 -1.39 -39.37 8.14
N THR A 20 -2.47 -38.76 8.63
CA THR A 20 -3.57 -38.30 7.79
C THR A 20 -3.05 -37.19 6.90
N GLY A 21 -2.46 -37.57 5.76
CA GLY A 21 -2.23 -36.65 4.66
C GLY A 21 -3.59 -36.28 4.08
N ILE A 22 -4.09 -35.12 4.46
CA ILE A 22 -5.14 -34.45 3.72
C ILE A 22 -4.51 -34.06 2.37
N LEU A 23 -4.79 -34.86 1.34
CA LEU A 23 -4.55 -34.49 -0.05
C LEU A 23 -5.47 -33.31 -0.37
N PHE A 24 -4.97 -32.08 -0.22
CA PHE A 24 -5.45 -30.99 -1.04
C PHE A 24 -4.96 -31.27 -2.45
N ALA A 25 -5.85 -31.73 -3.33
CA ALA A 25 -5.56 -31.75 -4.76
C ALA A 25 -5.23 -30.31 -5.19
N GLN A 26 -4.00 -30.09 -5.66
CA GLN A 26 -3.57 -28.82 -6.25
C GLN A 26 -4.35 -28.61 -7.56
N ASN A 27 -5.44 -27.85 -7.50
CA ASN A 27 -6.06 -27.22 -8.66
C ASN A 27 -5.26 -25.95 -9.02
N SER A 28 -4.01 -26.09 -9.45
CA SER A 28 -3.22 -24.95 -9.93
C SER A 28 -2.65 -25.26 -11.30
N SER A 29 -3.01 -24.48 -12.32
CA SER A 29 -2.49 -24.62 -13.70
C SER A 29 -1.03 -24.20 -13.86
N GLU A 30 -0.36 -23.79 -12.78
CA GLU A 30 1.02 -23.31 -12.77
C GLU A 30 2.01 -24.29 -13.40
N PHE A 31 1.84 -25.60 -13.19
CA PHE A 31 2.71 -26.64 -13.73
C PHE A 31 2.67 -26.75 -15.27
N LEU A 32 1.71 -26.12 -15.93
CA LEU A 32 1.61 -26.07 -17.38
C LEU A 32 2.55 -25.02 -17.99
N TRP A 33 3.06 -24.10 -17.18
CA TRP A 33 3.93 -23.02 -17.61
C TRP A 33 5.39 -23.29 -17.19
N ASN A 34 6.33 -23.03 -18.09
CA ASN A 34 7.76 -23.08 -17.80
C ASN A 34 8.44 -21.79 -18.25
N ASN A 35 9.35 -21.25 -17.42
CA ASN A 35 10.21 -20.15 -17.86
C ASN A 35 11.22 -20.66 -18.91
N VAL A 36 11.44 -19.88 -19.96
CA VAL A 36 12.43 -20.21 -21.00
C VAL A 36 13.34 -19.02 -21.27
N GLN A 37 14.60 -19.30 -21.59
CA GLN A 37 15.53 -18.25 -22.02
C GLN A 37 15.20 -17.87 -23.47
N GLU A 38 15.09 -16.58 -23.77
CA GLU A 38 14.66 -16.12 -25.10
C GLU A 38 15.57 -16.63 -26.21
N GLU A 39 16.87 -16.76 -25.96
CA GLU A 39 17.86 -17.25 -26.92
C GLU A 39 17.65 -18.73 -27.31
N SER A 40 16.84 -19.46 -26.53
CA SER A 40 16.49 -20.85 -26.82
C SER A 40 15.24 -21.01 -27.67
N ILE A 41 14.47 -19.93 -27.90
CA ILE A 41 13.22 -19.95 -28.66
C ILE A 41 13.53 -19.97 -30.16
N ILE A 42 12.91 -20.91 -30.88
CA ILE A 42 12.95 -20.98 -32.34
C ILE A 42 11.63 -20.40 -32.87
N THR A 43 11.69 -19.23 -33.51
CA THR A 43 10.49 -18.57 -34.08
C THR A 43 9.96 -19.33 -35.29
N ASN A 44 8.67 -19.67 -35.25
CA ASN A 44 7.96 -20.29 -36.38
C ASN A 44 7.12 -19.30 -37.19
N GLY A 45 6.97 -18.07 -36.72
CA GLY A 45 6.24 -16.98 -37.38
C GLY A 45 6.93 -15.63 -37.24
N GLU A 46 6.32 -14.60 -37.82
CA GLU A 46 6.75 -13.21 -37.65
C GLU A 46 6.36 -12.72 -36.25
N ARG A 47 7.23 -11.92 -35.64
CA ARG A 47 7.04 -11.36 -34.31
C ARG A 47 6.64 -9.89 -34.44
N PHE A 48 5.40 -9.59 -34.07
CA PHE A 48 4.84 -8.24 -34.11
C PHE A 48 4.84 -7.54 -32.75
N ILE A 49 4.78 -8.30 -31.65
CA ILE A 49 4.72 -7.76 -30.29
C ILE A 49 6.11 -7.87 -29.65
N ILE A 50 6.74 -6.71 -29.42
CA ILE A 50 8.09 -6.60 -28.84
C ILE A 50 8.09 -5.52 -27.75
N PRO A 51 7.67 -5.85 -26.51
CA PRO A 51 7.73 -4.92 -25.39
C PRO A 51 9.18 -4.65 -24.98
N GLU A 52 9.43 -3.56 -24.27
CA GLU A 52 10.75 -3.23 -23.70
C GLU A 52 11.17 -4.18 -22.57
N SER A 53 10.18 -4.68 -21.83
CA SER A 53 10.36 -5.62 -20.73
C SER A 53 9.24 -6.64 -20.77
N TYR A 54 9.60 -7.93 -20.74
CA TYR A 54 8.65 -9.04 -20.76
C TYR A 54 9.29 -10.32 -20.22
N ARG A 55 8.44 -11.26 -19.85
CA ARG A 55 8.80 -12.61 -19.41
C ARG A 55 8.51 -13.62 -20.50
N THR A 56 9.49 -14.43 -20.88
CA THR A 56 9.36 -15.51 -21.88
C THR A 56 8.99 -16.85 -21.25
N LEU A 57 7.99 -17.51 -21.83
CA LEU A 57 7.32 -18.67 -21.26
C LEU A 57 7.12 -19.76 -22.32
N GLN A 58 7.10 -21.02 -21.89
CA GLN A 58 6.62 -22.17 -22.66
C GLN A 58 5.36 -22.71 -21.99
N LEU A 59 4.35 -23.06 -22.79
CA LEU A 59 3.07 -23.61 -22.32
C LEU A 59 2.87 -25.05 -22.83
N ASP A 60 2.45 -25.96 -21.94
CA ASP A 60 1.79 -27.20 -22.37
C ASP A 60 0.36 -26.87 -22.85
N PHE A 61 0.26 -26.49 -24.13
CA PHE A 61 -0.98 -26.01 -24.73
C PHE A 61 -2.09 -27.06 -24.74
N ASN A 62 -1.74 -28.33 -25.01
CA ASN A 62 -2.71 -29.42 -24.97
C ASN A 62 -3.18 -29.72 -23.54
N GLY A 63 -2.26 -29.66 -22.57
CA GLY A 63 -2.58 -29.74 -21.15
C GLY A 63 -3.52 -28.62 -20.70
N MET A 64 -3.25 -27.39 -21.13
CA MET A 64 -4.11 -26.21 -20.88
C MET A 64 -5.51 -26.40 -21.46
N GLY A 65 -5.63 -26.80 -22.73
CA GLY A 65 -6.93 -27.08 -23.33
C GLY A 65 -7.70 -28.20 -22.61
N THR A 66 -7.01 -29.23 -22.11
CA THR A 66 -7.65 -30.31 -21.32
C THR A 66 -8.12 -29.82 -19.96
N PHE A 67 -7.31 -29.01 -19.27
CA PHE A 67 -7.65 -28.39 -18.00
C PHE A 67 -8.91 -27.53 -18.13
N LEU A 68 -8.94 -26.65 -19.13
CA LEU A 68 -10.03 -25.68 -19.32
C LEU A 68 -11.37 -26.30 -19.71
N ARG A 69 -11.40 -27.48 -20.34
CA ARG A 69 -12.66 -28.22 -20.62
C ARG A 69 -13.45 -28.61 -19.37
N SER A 70 -12.83 -28.56 -18.19
CA SER A 70 -13.49 -28.85 -16.91
C SER A 70 -14.02 -27.59 -16.21
N ALA A 71 -13.83 -26.41 -16.81
CA ALA A 71 -14.37 -25.17 -16.30
C ALA A 71 -15.91 -25.19 -16.29
N PRO A 72 -16.56 -24.70 -15.23
CA PRO A 72 -18.00 -24.50 -15.26
C PRO A 72 -18.38 -23.37 -16.20
N GLU A 73 -19.53 -23.49 -16.87
CA GLU A 73 -20.12 -22.40 -17.64
C GLU A 73 -20.70 -21.33 -16.71
N GLU A 74 -20.53 -20.06 -17.08
CA GLU A 74 -20.98 -18.91 -16.28
C GLU A 74 -22.50 -18.87 -16.04
N ASN A 75 -23.29 -19.43 -16.95
CA ASN A 75 -24.75 -19.53 -16.87
C ASN A 75 -25.22 -20.55 -15.81
N ILE A 76 -24.35 -21.49 -15.41
CA ILE A 76 -24.61 -22.48 -14.35
C ILE A 76 -24.13 -21.92 -13.00
N ILE A 77 -22.92 -21.35 -12.97
CA ILE A 77 -22.30 -20.80 -11.76
C ILE A 77 -21.64 -19.46 -12.11
N PRO A 78 -22.01 -18.34 -11.48
CA PRO A 78 -21.33 -17.07 -11.73
C PRO A 78 -19.88 -17.13 -11.25
N VAL A 79 -19.00 -16.34 -11.88
CA VAL A 79 -17.57 -16.29 -11.53
C VAL A 79 -17.33 -16.00 -10.04
N SER A 80 -18.23 -15.25 -9.40
CA SER A 80 -18.18 -14.95 -7.97
C SER A 80 -18.26 -16.20 -7.08
N GLN A 81 -18.93 -17.26 -7.54
CA GLN A 81 -19.16 -18.52 -6.84
C GLN A 81 -18.30 -19.68 -7.37
N SER A 82 -17.53 -19.47 -8.43
CA SER A 82 -16.67 -20.51 -8.99
C SER A 82 -15.55 -20.91 -8.01
N SER A 83 -15.26 -22.21 -7.96
CA SER A 83 -14.12 -22.78 -7.23
C SER A 83 -13.03 -23.29 -8.17
N PHE A 84 -13.20 -23.13 -9.48
CA PHE A 84 -12.22 -23.50 -10.49
C PHE A 84 -11.19 -22.38 -10.65
N ILE A 85 -9.92 -22.68 -10.41
CA ILE A 85 -8.85 -21.67 -10.31
C ILE A 85 -7.83 -21.84 -11.42
N ILE A 86 -7.54 -20.76 -12.15
CA ILE A 86 -6.41 -20.67 -13.08
C ILE A 86 -5.29 -19.81 -12.46
N SER A 87 -4.04 -20.21 -12.68
CA SER A 87 -2.84 -19.47 -12.34
C SER A 87 -2.16 -18.98 -13.60
N LEU A 88 -1.93 -17.67 -13.70
CA LEU A 88 -1.37 -17.01 -14.88
C LEU A 88 -0.01 -16.35 -14.57
N PRO A 89 1.00 -16.53 -15.42
CA PRO A 89 2.34 -15.99 -15.19
C PRO A 89 2.37 -14.48 -15.39
N MET A 90 2.86 -13.77 -14.37
CA MET A 90 3.01 -12.33 -14.38
C MET A 90 4.40 -11.90 -14.87
N PRO A 91 4.57 -10.66 -15.38
CA PRO A 91 5.85 -10.18 -15.91
C PRO A 91 6.94 -10.08 -14.83
N ASN A 92 6.53 -9.86 -13.57
CA ASN A 92 7.43 -9.77 -12.41
C ASN A 92 8.02 -11.13 -11.96
N GLY A 93 7.67 -12.23 -12.63
CA GLY A 93 8.13 -13.58 -12.30
C GLY A 93 7.19 -14.38 -11.40
N GLU A 94 6.15 -13.75 -10.84
CA GLU A 94 5.14 -14.41 -9.99
C GLU A 94 4.01 -15.03 -10.83
N PHE A 95 3.02 -15.61 -10.15
CA PHE A 95 1.76 -16.08 -10.74
C PHE A 95 0.59 -15.44 -9.99
N SER A 96 -0.39 -14.94 -10.73
CA SER A 96 -1.67 -14.47 -10.18
C SER A 96 -2.76 -15.52 -10.33
N LYS A 97 -3.67 -15.60 -9.36
CA LYS A 97 -4.70 -16.65 -9.28
C LYS A 97 -6.10 -16.09 -9.46
N PHE A 98 -6.86 -16.70 -10.35
CA PHE A 98 -8.22 -16.28 -10.67
C PHE A 98 -9.21 -17.43 -10.49
N LYS A 99 -10.30 -17.19 -9.75
CA LYS A 99 -11.50 -18.03 -9.88
C LYS A 99 -12.11 -17.74 -11.24
N MET A 100 -12.49 -18.76 -12.00
CA MET A 100 -12.85 -18.60 -13.41
C MET A 100 -14.02 -19.47 -13.85
N VAL A 101 -14.62 -19.06 -14.95
CA VAL A 101 -15.74 -19.72 -15.65
C VAL A 101 -15.50 -19.65 -17.15
N GLU A 102 -16.08 -20.58 -17.91
CA GLU A 102 -16.26 -20.39 -19.34
C GLU A 102 -17.29 -19.29 -19.57
N SER A 103 -16.90 -18.26 -20.33
CA SER A 103 -17.68 -17.05 -20.61
C SER A 103 -17.63 -16.78 -22.11
N PRO A 104 -18.50 -17.45 -22.90
CA PRO A 104 -18.45 -17.39 -24.35
C PRO A 104 -18.72 -15.98 -24.88
N VAL A 105 -17.94 -15.56 -25.89
CA VAL A 105 -18.25 -14.38 -26.73
C VAL A 105 -18.81 -14.78 -28.10
N MET A 106 -19.13 -16.05 -28.28
CA MET A 106 -19.82 -16.59 -29.46
C MET A 106 -21.16 -17.15 -29.01
N ALA A 107 -22.21 -16.89 -29.80
CA ALA A 107 -23.47 -17.59 -29.64
C ALA A 107 -23.27 -19.13 -29.69
N GLU A 108 -24.12 -19.86 -28.98
CA GLU A 108 -24.00 -21.31 -28.76
C GLU A 108 -23.82 -22.09 -30.07
N GLU A 109 -24.57 -21.74 -31.13
CA GLU A 109 -24.50 -22.43 -32.41
C GLU A 109 -23.17 -22.18 -33.15
N LEU A 110 -22.60 -20.98 -33.01
CA LEU A 110 -21.30 -20.66 -33.59
C LEU A 110 -20.18 -21.39 -32.83
N ALA A 111 -20.24 -21.36 -31.49
CA ALA A 111 -19.30 -22.09 -30.64
C ALA A 111 -19.33 -23.61 -30.88
N ALA A 112 -20.50 -24.18 -31.17
CA ALA A 112 -20.64 -25.59 -31.53
C ALA A 112 -19.98 -25.95 -32.87
N LYS A 113 -19.94 -25.03 -33.84
CA LYS A 113 -19.22 -25.22 -35.12
C LYS A 113 -17.70 -25.13 -34.95
N TYR A 114 -17.22 -24.29 -34.04
CA TYR A 114 -15.80 -24.01 -33.81
C TYR A 114 -15.38 -24.33 -32.36
N PRO A 115 -15.42 -25.60 -31.94
CA PRO A 115 -15.22 -25.99 -30.53
C PRO A 115 -13.78 -25.77 -30.02
N ASN A 116 -12.84 -25.45 -30.90
CA ASN A 116 -11.45 -25.13 -30.56
C ASN A 116 -11.25 -23.65 -30.18
N ILE A 117 -12.29 -22.82 -30.28
CA ILE A 117 -12.25 -21.40 -29.91
C ILE A 117 -13.09 -21.25 -28.64
N LYS A 118 -12.42 -20.95 -27.52
CA LYS A 118 -13.05 -20.85 -26.19
C LYS A 118 -12.58 -19.60 -25.45
N THR A 119 -13.48 -18.94 -24.74
CA THR A 119 -13.22 -17.73 -23.97
C THR A 119 -13.66 -17.88 -22.52
N PHE A 120 -12.95 -17.20 -21.64
CA PHE A 120 -13.09 -17.37 -20.20
C PHE A 120 -13.01 -16.01 -19.49
N LEU A 121 -13.66 -15.96 -18.33
CA LEU A 121 -13.68 -14.82 -17.43
C LEU A 121 -13.16 -15.27 -16.06
N GLY A 122 -12.39 -14.43 -15.38
CA GLY A 122 -11.94 -14.68 -14.03
C GLY A 122 -11.87 -13.45 -13.14
N GLN A 123 -11.98 -13.69 -11.83
CA GLN A 123 -11.80 -12.71 -10.77
C GLN A 123 -10.57 -13.11 -9.93
N GLY A 124 -9.71 -12.15 -9.63
CA GLY A 124 -8.52 -12.35 -8.81
C GLY A 124 -8.86 -12.81 -7.39
N THR A 125 -8.00 -13.69 -6.85
CA THR A 125 -8.15 -14.26 -5.50
C THR A 125 -7.03 -13.82 -4.55
N ASP A 126 -5.91 -13.42 -5.12
CA ASP A 126 -4.75 -12.79 -4.48
C ASP A 126 -4.70 -11.27 -4.69
N ASP A 127 -5.38 -10.77 -5.73
CA ASP A 127 -5.64 -9.36 -5.97
C ASP A 127 -7.14 -9.14 -6.25
N GLY A 128 -7.84 -8.52 -5.29
CA GLY A 128 -9.28 -8.24 -5.40
C GLY A 128 -9.63 -7.22 -6.48
N THR A 129 -8.66 -6.41 -6.93
CA THR A 129 -8.86 -5.45 -8.04
C THR A 129 -8.72 -6.10 -9.42
N ALA A 130 -8.20 -7.33 -9.47
CA ALA A 130 -7.85 -7.96 -10.73
C ALA A 130 -9.04 -8.73 -11.34
N SER A 131 -9.28 -8.52 -12.62
CA SER A 131 -10.13 -9.36 -13.45
C SER A 131 -9.38 -9.80 -14.70
N VAL A 132 -9.76 -10.94 -15.27
CA VAL A 132 -9.11 -11.48 -16.47
C VAL A 132 -10.12 -11.91 -17.51
N ARG A 133 -9.88 -11.55 -18.76
CA ARG A 133 -10.43 -12.20 -19.94
C ARG A 133 -9.31 -12.95 -20.63
N PHE A 134 -9.52 -14.22 -20.93
CA PHE A 134 -8.55 -15.01 -21.68
C PHE A 134 -9.23 -15.99 -22.62
N ASP A 135 -8.47 -16.51 -23.57
CA ASP A 135 -8.97 -17.38 -24.61
C ASP A 135 -7.94 -18.43 -25.03
N VAL A 136 -8.47 -19.54 -25.54
CA VAL A 136 -7.70 -20.59 -26.20
C VAL A 136 -8.32 -20.79 -27.57
N THR A 137 -7.51 -20.55 -28.60
CA THR A 137 -7.91 -20.64 -30.00
C THR A 137 -6.82 -21.35 -30.81
N PRO A 138 -7.07 -21.69 -32.09
CA PRO A 138 -6.01 -22.17 -32.96
C PRO A 138 -4.84 -21.19 -33.17
N LEU A 139 -5.00 -19.91 -32.80
CA LEU A 139 -3.92 -18.91 -32.80
C LEU A 139 -3.09 -18.89 -31.50
N GLY A 140 -3.46 -19.69 -30.50
CA GLY A 140 -2.75 -19.78 -29.23
C GLY A 140 -3.60 -19.39 -28.02
N PHE A 141 -2.93 -19.22 -26.88
CA PHE A 141 -3.47 -18.70 -25.63
C PHE A 141 -3.25 -17.19 -25.55
N HIS A 142 -4.30 -16.42 -25.27
CA HIS A 142 -4.20 -14.98 -25.02
C HIS A 142 -4.88 -14.64 -23.70
N ALA A 143 -4.32 -13.69 -22.94
CA ALA A 143 -4.97 -13.16 -21.73
C ALA A 143 -4.77 -11.66 -21.59
N MET A 144 -5.79 -10.99 -21.06
CA MET A 144 -5.76 -9.59 -20.61
C MET A 144 -6.21 -9.54 -19.15
N ILE A 145 -5.31 -9.09 -18.29
CA ILE A 145 -5.53 -8.92 -16.85
C ILE A 145 -5.60 -7.43 -16.55
N LEU A 146 -6.76 -6.97 -16.10
CA LEU A 146 -7.00 -5.58 -15.68
C LEU A 146 -6.82 -5.53 -14.16
N SER A 147 -5.96 -4.65 -13.62
CA SER A 147 -5.76 -4.52 -12.16
C SER A 147 -5.26 -3.13 -11.76
N ALA A 148 -5.36 -2.79 -10.47
CA ALA A 148 -4.75 -1.58 -9.92
C ALA A 148 -3.21 -1.57 -9.98
N ARG A 149 -2.58 -2.73 -10.20
CA ARG A 149 -1.12 -2.86 -10.37
C ARG A 149 -0.66 -2.62 -11.81
N GLY A 150 -1.60 -2.27 -12.69
CA GLY A 150 -1.41 -2.13 -14.12
C GLY A 150 -1.94 -3.33 -14.89
N THR A 151 -2.04 -3.13 -16.20
CA THR A 151 -2.62 -4.10 -17.14
C THR A 151 -1.53 -4.99 -17.70
N VAL A 152 -1.84 -6.29 -17.73
CA VAL A 152 -0.92 -7.34 -18.15
C VAL A 152 -1.53 -8.13 -19.30
N PHE A 153 -0.71 -8.38 -20.31
CA PHE A 153 -1.03 -9.22 -21.44
C PHE A 153 -0.17 -10.49 -21.45
N ILE A 154 -0.78 -11.59 -21.84
CA ILE A 154 -0.09 -12.83 -22.20
C ILE A 154 -0.43 -13.12 -23.65
N ASP A 155 0.59 -13.17 -24.51
CA ASP A 155 0.42 -13.34 -25.95
C ASP A 155 1.43 -14.35 -26.53
N PRO A 156 1.09 -15.03 -27.63
CA PRO A 156 2.03 -15.84 -28.39
C PRO A 156 3.31 -15.07 -28.72
N TYR A 157 4.47 -15.73 -28.61
CA TYR A 157 5.78 -15.12 -28.88
C TYR A 157 5.93 -14.69 -30.36
N SER A 158 5.27 -15.39 -31.27
CA SER A 158 5.15 -15.04 -32.69
C SER A 158 3.77 -15.40 -33.23
N LEU A 159 3.39 -14.86 -34.39
CA LEU A 159 2.07 -15.11 -34.97
C LEU A 159 1.84 -16.62 -35.19
N GLY A 160 0.77 -17.15 -34.58
CA GLY A 160 0.40 -18.57 -34.65
C GLY A 160 1.22 -19.50 -33.73
N ASP A 161 2.01 -18.95 -32.80
CA ASP A 161 2.75 -19.75 -31.83
C ASP A 161 1.81 -20.36 -30.77
N THR A 162 1.95 -21.68 -30.55
CA THR A 162 1.19 -22.42 -29.54
C THR A 162 2.10 -22.98 -28.45
N GLU A 163 3.40 -22.75 -28.53
CA GLU A 163 4.40 -23.30 -27.61
C GLU A 163 5.00 -22.20 -26.75
N TYR A 164 5.38 -21.07 -27.35
CA TYR A 164 6.08 -19.97 -26.67
C TYR A 164 5.23 -18.72 -26.54
N TYR A 165 5.36 -18.04 -25.40
CA TYR A 165 4.53 -16.89 -25.00
C TYR A 165 5.38 -15.81 -24.33
N ILE A 166 4.86 -14.58 -24.35
CA ILE A 166 5.36 -13.45 -23.56
C ILE A 166 4.31 -13.00 -22.56
N SER A 167 4.73 -12.61 -21.36
CA SER A 167 3.91 -11.91 -20.36
C SER A 167 4.51 -10.54 -20.10
N TYR A 168 3.75 -9.46 -20.31
CA TYR A 168 4.26 -8.09 -20.26
C TYR A 168 3.22 -7.09 -19.72
N TYR A 169 3.68 -5.95 -19.21
CA TYR A 169 2.79 -4.83 -18.88
C TYR A 169 2.54 -3.95 -20.10
N THR A 170 1.34 -3.42 -20.26
CA THR A 170 0.99 -2.47 -21.33
C THR A 170 1.98 -1.31 -21.44
N ARG A 171 2.42 -0.75 -20.31
CA ARG A 171 3.39 0.36 -20.25
C ARG A 171 4.74 0.05 -20.89
N ASP A 172 5.08 -1.24 -21.04
CA ASP A 172 6.33 -1.68 -21.65
C ASP A 172 6.15 -1.89 -23.16
N ASN A 173 4.93 -1.86 -23.70
CA ASN A 173 4.69 -2.00 -25.13
C ASN A 173 4.87 -0.66 -25.87
N LYS A 174 5.64 -0.66 -26.96
CA LYS A 174 5.96 0.56 -27.71
C LYS A 174 5.23 0.64 -29.05
N PRO A 175 4.87 1.85 -29.50
CA PRO A 175 4.32 2.02 -30.84
C PRO A 175 5.38 1.73 -31.90
N THR A 176 4.94 1.09 -32.97
CA THR A 176 5.56 1.09 -34.27
C THR A 176 5.37 2.44 -34.97
N GLU A 177 6.21 2.76 -35.95
CA GLU A 177 6.06 4.00 -36.74
C GLU A 177 4.72 4.07 -37.49
N GLU A 178 4.11 2.93 -37.82
CA GLU A 178 2.82 2.88 -38.51
C GLU A 178 1.64 3.19 -37.59
N GLU A 179 1.66 2.68 -36.35
CA GLU A 179 0.66 3.01 -35.31
C GLU A 179 0.66 4.52 -35.01
N LEU A 180 1.84 5.16 -35.01
CA LEU A 180 1.95 6.61 -34.84
C LEU A 180 1.36 7.43 -36.02
N ASN A 181 1.14 6.80 -37.17
CA ASN A 181 0.54 7.41 -38.36
C ASN A 181 -0.94 7.02 -38.56
N PHE A 182 -1.53 6.28 -37.62
CA PHE A 182 -2.93 5.92 -37.68
C PHE A 182 -3.82 7.18 -37.65
N THR A 183 -4.93 7.15 -38.40
CA THR A 183 -5.92 8.22 -38.40
C THR A 183 -7.29 7.67 -38.00
N CYS A 184 -7.87 8.24 -36.94
CA CYS A 184 -9.26 8.03 -36.55
C CYS A 184 -10.14 9.19 -37.07
N ASN A 185 -11.35 8.85 -37.53
CA ASN A 185 -12.35 9.82 -37.95
C ASN A 185 -13.74 9.44 -37.41
N LEU A 186 -14.52 10.44 -36.99
CA LEU A 186 -15.88 10.25 -36.50
C LEU A 186 -16.92 10.77 -37.51
N TYR A 187 -17.98 9.99 -37.76
CA TYR A 187 -19.09 10.37 -38.64
C TYR A 187 -20.44 10.42 -37.92
N GLY A 188 -21.40 11.13 -38.52
CA GLY A 188 -22.78 11.17 -38.03
C GLY A 188 -22.97 12.02 -36.77
N THR A 189 -22.03 12.91 -36.44
CA THR A 189 -22.12 13.83 -35.30
C THR A 189 -23.33 14.77 -35.37
N ASP A 190 -23.86 15.03 -36.57
CA ASP A 190 -25.07 15.85 -36.80
C ASP A 190 -26.33 15.01 -37.02
N SER A 191 -26.28 13.69 -36.81
CA SER A 191 -27.43 12.79 -36.95
C SER A 191 -28.47 12.99 -35.84
N GLU A 192 -29.70 12.54 -36.08
CA GLU A 192 -30.76 12.51 -35.05
C GLU A 192 -30.33 11.69 -33.81
N ALA A 193 -29.57 10.61 -34.03
CA ALA A 193 -29.04 9.79 -32.93
C ALA A 193 -28.01 10.55 -32.10
N ALA A 194 -27.09 11.28 -32.75
CA ALA A 194 -26.14 12.14 -32.05
C ALA A 194 -26.83 13.32 -31.34
N GLN A 195 -27.94 13.83 -31.88
CA GLN A 195 -28.76 14.83 -31.18
C GLN A 195 -29.43 14.23 -29.94
N GLN A 196 -30.00 13.02 -30.03
CA GLN A 196 -30.57 12.33 -28.88
C GLN A 196 -29.53 12.16 -27.78
N LEU A 197 -28.30 11.74 -28.12
CA LEU A 197 -27.21 11.63 -27.15
C LEU A 197 -26.94 12.97 -26.46
N ARG A 198 -26.81 14.07 -27.22
CA ARG A 198 -26.63 15.42 -26.63
C ARG A 198 -27.75 15.78 -25.67
N ASP A 199 -28.99 15.46 -26.02
CA ASP A 199 -30.14 15.75 -25.17
C ASP A 199 -30.12 14.91 -23.87
N LEU A 200 -29.71 13.63 -23.95
CA LEU A 200 -29.54 12.76 -22.78
C LEU A 200 -28.46 13.29 -21.83
N ILE A 201 -27.33 13.75 -22.37
CA ILE A 201 -26.26 14.37 -21.57
C ILE A 201 -26.72 15.68 -20.94
N ALA A 202 -27.44 16.52 -21.70
CA ALA A 202 -27.98 17.77 -21.19
C ALA A 202 -29.01 17.59 -20.06
N ASN A 203 -29.67 16.43 -19.99
CA ASN A 203 -30.57 16.10 -18.87
C ASN A 203 -29.82 15.79 -17.57
N GLY A 204 -28.51 15.54 -17.61
CA GLY A 204 -27.68 15.33 -16.43
C GLY A 204 -28.02 14.06 -15.65
N TYR A 205 -28.35 12.96 -16.35
CA TYR A 205 -28.53 11.68 -15.70
C TYR A 205 -27.22 11.20 -15.07
N ASP A 206 -27.32 10.83 -13.79
CA ASP A 206 -26.25 10.17 -13.06
C ASP A 206 -26.65 8.71 -12.85
N THR A 207 -26.01 7.83 -13.61
CA THR A 207 -26.45 6.43 -13.71
C THR A 207 -25.29 5.51 -13.42
N PRO A 208 -25.21 4.94 -12.21
CA PRO A 208 -24.20 3.95 -11.91
C PRO A 208 -24.48 2.64 -12.68
N THR A 209 -23.44 1.85 -12.87
CA THR A 209 -23.52 0.51 -13.50
C THR A 209 -23.39 -0.59 -12.45
N GLY A 210 -23.49 -1.86 -12.87
CA GLY A 210 -23.32 -3.01 -11.98
C GLY A 210 -24.53 -3.92 -11.97
N PRO A 211 -25.74 -3.48 -11.55
CA PRO A 211 -26.89 -4.37 -11.35
C PRO A 211 -27.39 -5.10 -12.59
N GLU A 212 -27.23 -4.49 -13.76
CA GLU A 212 -27.66 -5.01 -15.05
C GLU A 212 -26.46 -5.18 -15.98
N LEU A 213 -26.32 -6.36 -16.59
CA LEU A 213 -25.41 -6.62 -17.70
C LEU A 213 -26.20 -6.58 -19.01
N ARG A 214 -25.77 -5.71 -19.94
CA ARG A 214 -26.38 -5.52 -21.26
C ARG A 214 -25.59 -6.28 -22.32
N THR A 215 -26.16 -7.34 -22.88
CA THR A 215 -25.54 -8.15 -23.93
C THR A 215 -26.08 -7.75 -25.31
N TYR A 216 -25.17 -7.45 -26.23
CA TYR A 216 -25.47 -7.05 -27.60
C TYR A 216 -24.96 -8.10 -28.60
N ARG A 217 -25.80 -8.44 -29.57
CA ARG A 217 -25.44 -9.35 -30.66
C ARG A 217 -24.56 -8.61 -31.68
N LEU A 218 -23.31 -9.03 -31.78
CA LEU A 218 -22.30 -8.46 -32.67
C LEU A 218 -22.20 -9.28 -33.97
N ALA A 219 -22.32 -8.60 -35.10
CA ALA A 219 -21.96 -9.13 -36.41
C ALA A 219 -20.63 -8.50 -36.85
N CYS A 220 -19.53 -9.21 -36.63
CA CYS A 220 -18.18 -8.73 -36.93
C CYS A 220 -17.64 -9.40 -38.20
N ALA A 221 -17.45 -8.61 -39.25
CA ALA A 221 -16.85 -9.05 -40.50
C ALA A 221 -15.33 -8.94 -40.48
N ALA A 222 -14.67 -9.76 -41.29
CA ALA A 222 -13.24 -9.70 -41.54
C ALA A 222 -12.99 -9.71 -43.05
N THR A 223 -12.24 -8.73 -43.56
CA THR A 223 -11.86 -8.70 -44.98
C THR A 223 -11.01 -9.92 -45.35
N GLY A 224 -10.93 -10.21 -46.64
CA GLY A 224 -10.05 -11.24 -47.18
C GLY A 224 -8.61 -11.02 -46.76
N GLU A 225 -8.13 -9.76 -46.78
CA GLU A 225 -6.77 -9.42 -46.36
C GLU A 225 -6.54 -9.69 -44.87
N TYR A 226 -7.51 -9.32 -44.01
CA TYR A 226 -7.43 -9.58 -42.58
C TYR A 226 -7.35 -11.08 -42.31
N THR A 227 -8.25 -11.86 -42.91
CA THR A 227 -8.25 -13.32 -42.75
C THR A 227 -6.96 -13.94 -43.29
N MET A 228 -6.44 -13.46 -44.42
CA MET A 228 -5.16 -13.92 -44.98
C MET A 228 -3.97 -13.64 -44.06
N PHE A 229 -3.96 -12.50 -43.36
CA PHE A 229 -2.93 -12.19 -42.35
C PHE A 229 -2.85 -13.28 -41.28
N PHE A 230 -4.00 -13.80 -40.81
CA PHE A 230 -4.09 -14.86 -39.81
C PHE A 230 -4.02 -16.29 -40.39
N GLY A 231 -3.67 -16.48 -41.67
CA GLY A 231 -3.49 -17.80 -42.27
C GLY A 231 -4.60 -18.23 -43.24
N GLY A 232 -5.56 -17.35 -43.57
CA GLY A 232 -6.42 -17.49 -44.74
C GLY A 232 -7.58 -18.47 -44.63
N THR A 233 -7.89 -18.97 -43.44
CA THR A 233 -9.05 -19.84 -43.20
C THR A 233 -10.11 -19.14 -42.36
N VAL A 234 -11.37 -19.56 -42.52
CA VAL A 234 -12.48 -19.04 -41.70
C VAL A 234 -12.23 -19.24 -40.20
N GLU A 235 -11.71 -20.41 -39.79
CA GLU A 235 -11.45 -20.70 -38.37
C GLU A 235 -10.38 -19.76 -37.79
N LEU A 236 -9.29 -19.50 -38.52
CA LEU A 236 -8.23 -18.61 -38.04
C LEU A 236 -8.64 -17.14 -38.06
N GLY A 237 -9.37 -16.70 -39.09
CA GLY A 237 -9.95 -15.35 -39.12
C GLY A 237 -10.96 -15.13 -37.99
N LEU A 238 -11.82 -16.12 -37.73
CA LEU A 238 -12.77 -16.07 -36.61
C LEU A 238 -12.06 -16.08 -35.25
N ALA A 239 -10.98 -16.87 -35.10
CA ALA A 239 -10.17 -16.88 -33.88
C ALA A 239 -9.62 -15.48 -33.58
N ALA A 240 -9.06 -14.79 -34.57
CA ALA A 240 -8.56 -13.42 -34.41
C ALA A 240 -9.67 -12.42 -34.02
N VAL A 241 -10.85 -12.53 -34.64
CA VAL A 241 -12.03 -11.73 -34.25
C VAL A 241 -12.41 -12.00 -32.79
N VAL A 242 -12.40 -13.26 -32.34
CA VAL A 242 -12.73 -13.62 -30.96
C VAL A 242 -11.72 -13.06 -29.96
N VAL A 243 -10.41 -13.10 -30.25
CA VAL A 243 -9.38 -12.49 -29.38
C VAL A 243 -9.68 -11.00 -29.19
N ALA A 244 -9.95 -10.28 -30.28
CA ALA A 244 -10.27 -8.86 -30.24
C ALA A 244 -11.53 -8.58 -29.40
N VAL A 245 -12.64 -9.27 -29.72
CA VAL A 245 -13.94 -9.08 -29.04
C VAL A 245 -13.85 -9.44 -27.56
N ASN A 246 -13.09 -10.48 -27.19
CA ASN A 246 -12.93 -10.90 -25.81
C ASN A 246 -12.19 -9.84 -24.97
N ARG A 247 -11.14 -9.22 -25.53
CA ARG A 247 -10.42 -8.10 -24.89
C ARG A 247 -11.32 -6.87 -24.73
N VAL A 248 -11.97 -6.43 -25.81
CA VAL A 248 -12.87 -5.25 -25.75
C VAL A 248 -14.01 -5.50 -24.75
N THR A 249 -14.57 -6.70 -24.73
CA THR A 249 -15.61 -7.08 -23.75
C THR A 249 -15.10 -6.97 -22.31
N GLY A 250 -13.84 -7.30 -22.03
CA GLY A 250 -13.27 -7.15 -20.69
C GLY A 250 -13.29 -5.71 -20.18
N VAL A 251 -12.93 -4.74 -21.04
CA VAL A 251 -12.98 -3.31 -20.69
C VAL A 251 -14.42 -2.82 -20.56
N TYR A 252 -15.30 -3.21 -21.50
CA TYR A 252 -16.70 -2.78 -21.52
C TYR A 252 -17.54 -3.35 -20.38
N GLU A 253 -17.24 -4.57 -19.93
CA GLU A 253 -17.88 -5.13 -18.75
C GLU A 253 -17.45 -4.42 -17.47
N ARG A 254 -16.16 -4.08 -17.35
CA ARG A 254 -15.62 -3.37 -16.19
C ARG A 254 -16.21 -1.96 -16.10
N ASP A 255 -16.22 -1.22 -17.19
CA ASP A 255 -16.60 0.20 -17.17
C ASP A 255 -18.09 0.43 -17.40
N PHE A 256 -18.79 -0.37 -18.22
CA PHE A 256 -20.18 -0.08 -18.63
C PHE A 256 -21.19 -1.17 -18.28
N ALA A 257 -20.75 -2.31 -17.75
CA ALA A 257 -21.55 -3.54 -17.68
C ALA A 257 -22.19 -3.89 -19.06
N VAL A 258 -21.38 -3.82 -20.12
CA VAL A 258 -21.76 -4.15 -21.50
C VAL A 258 -20.97 -5.35 -22.00
N ARG A 259 -21.66 -6.27 -22.66
CA ARG A 259 -21.09 -7.47 -23.29
C ARG A 259 -21.40 -7.52 -24.78
N MET A 260 -20.45 -8.01 -25.57
CA MET A 260 -20.65 -8.33 -26.99
C MET A 260 -20.60 -9.83 -27.20
N GLU A 261 -21.57 -10.35 -27.95
CA GLU A 261 -21.67 -11.76 -28.32
C GLU A 261 -21.81 -11.91 -29.84
N LEU A 262 -20.90 -12.64 -30.48
CA LEU A 262 -20.93 -12.89 -31.91
C LEU A 262 -22.16 -13.71 -32.32
N VAL A 263 -22.85 -13.27 -33.37
CA VAL A 263 -24.07 -13.92 -33.87
C VAL A 263 -23.85 -15.38 -34.35
N PRO A 264 -24.88 -16.25 -34.29
CA PRO A 264 -24.79 -17.68 -34.64
C PRO A 264 -24.15 -18.03 -35.99
N ASN A 265 -24.23 -17.12 -36.97
CA ASN A 265 -23.74 -17.28 -38.33
C ASN A 265 -22.65 -16.27 -38.70
N ASN A 266 -21.88 -15.76 -37.72
CA ASN A 266 -20.79 -14.80 -37.96
C ASN A 266 -19.67 -15.39 -38.84
N ASP A 267 -19.54 -16.72 -38.89
CA ASP A 267 -18.61 -17.44 -39.78
C ASP A 267 -18.79 -17.06 -41.27
N LEU A 268 -20.00 -16.64 -41.66
CA LEU A 268 -20.30 -16.21 -43.03
C LEU A 268 -19.74 -14.82 -43.38
N LEU A 269 -19.31 -14.05 -42.38
CA LEU A 269 -18.71 -12.72 -42.55
C LEU A 269 -17.17 -12.74 -42.53
N ILE A 270 -16.58 -13.93 -42.43
CA ILE A 270 -15.12 -14.13 -42.48
C ILE A 270 -14.72 -14.47 -43.91
N TYR A 271 -14.28 -13.48 -44.67
CA TYR A 271 -13.91 -13.65 -46.06
C TYR A 271 -12.47 -14.15 -46.17
N THR A 272 -12.22 -15.15 -47.02
CA THR A 272 -10.89 -15.77 -47.17
C THR A 272 -10.15 -15.34 -48.45
N ASP A 273 -10.82 -14.65 -49.37
CA ASP A 273 -10.25 -14.23 -50.67
C ASP A 273 -10.41 -12.72 -50.86
N PRO A 274 -9.30 -11.94 -50.75
CA PRO A 274 -9.29 -10.49 -50.94
C PRO A 274 -9.87 -10.01 -52.28
N SER A 275 -9.88 -10.87 -53.31
CA SER A 275 -10.37 -10.49 -54.63
C SER A 275 -11.88 -10.61 -54.80
N THR A 276 -12.56 -11.26 -53.86
CA THR A 276 -14.00 -11.56 -53.94
C THR A 276 -14.81 -11.07 -52.76
N ASP A 277 -14.16 -10.57 -51.71
CA ASP A 277 -14.85 -9.97 -50.58
C ASP A 277 -15.57 -8.65 -51.00
N PRO A 278 -16.57 -8.20 -50.22
CA PRO A 278 -17.38 -7.03 -50.58
C PRO A 278 -16.74 -5.68 -50.15
N TYR A 279 -15.48 -5.67 -49.71
CA TYR A 279 -14.88 -4.55 -49.00
C TYR A 279 -13.79 -3.85 -49.81
N SER A 280 -13.66 -2.55 -49.57
CA SER A 280 -12.55 -1.75 -50.03
C SER A 280 -11.54 -1.59 -48.89
N ASN A 281 -10.74 -2.63 -48.64
CA ASN A 281 -9.87 -2.82 -47.46
C ASN A 281 -9.06 -1.59 -47.03
N TYR A 282 -8.62 -0.73 -47.96
CA TYR A 282 -7.82 0.47 -47.66
C TYR A 282 -8.62 1.78 -47.60
N ASN A 283 -9.95 1.73 -47.58
CA ASN A 283 -10.82 2.90 -47.53
C ASN A 283 -11.93 2.72 -46.48
N GLY A 284 -11.63 3.11 -45.24
CA GLY A 284 -12.56 3.00 -44.11
C GLY A 284 -13.91 3.67 -44.37
N PHE A 285 -13.92 4.88 -44.94
CA PHE A 285 -15.16 5.60 -45.24
C PHE A 285 -16.10 4.84 -46.18
N THR A 286 -15.54 4.18 -47.20
CA THR A 286 -16.32 3.34 -48.12
C THR A 286 -16.81 2.07 -47.42
N MET A 287 -15.97 1.49 -46.56
CA MET A 287 -16.30 0.29 -45.80
C MET A 287 -17.46 0.47 -44.83
N LEU A 288 -17.72 1.67 -44.30
CA LEU A 288 -18.92 1.93 -43.47
C LEU A 288 -20.22 1.48 -44.15
N GLY A 289 -20.42 1.92 -45.40
CA GLY A 289 -21.62 1.60 -46.18
C GLY A 289 -21.62 0.17 -46.72
N GLN A 290 -20.44 -0.33 -47.12
CA GLN A 290 -20.28 -1.73 -47.56
C GLN A 290 -20.60 -2.69 -46.42
N ASN A 291 -20.11 -2.42 -45.21
CA ASN A 291 -20.35 -3.27 -44.05
C ASN A 291 -21.82 -3.31 -43.68
N GLN A 292 -22.50 -2.15 -43.64
CA GLN A 292 -23.93 -2.12 -43.42
C GLN A 292 -24.70 -2.97 -44.45
N THR A 293 -24.40 -2.78 -45.73
CA THR A 293 -25.06 -3.51 -46.83
C THR A 293 -24.80 -5.01 -46.74
N ASN A 294 -23.55 -5.38 -46.45
CA ASN A 294 -23.11 -6.76 -46.40
C ASN A 294 -23.70 -7.52 -45.21
N VAL A 295 -23.58 -6.96 -44.01
CA VAL A 295 -24.11 -7.57 -42.78
C VAL A 295 -25.64 -7.71 -42.86
N ASP A 296 -26.35 -6.70 -43.37
CA ASP A 296 -27.80 -6.80 -43.60
C ASP A 296 -28.15 -7.93 -44.59
N ALA A 297 -27.35 -8.14 -45.62
CA ALA A 297 -27.60 -9.17 -46.64
C ALA A 297 -27.28 -10.60 -46.15
N VAL A 298 -26.20 -10.76 -45.37
CA VAL A 298 -25.70 -12.07 -44.92
C VAL A 298 -26.35 -12.52 -43.61
N ILE A 299 -26.44 -11.63 -42.63
CA ILE A 299 -26.96 -11.93 -41.29
C ILE A 299 -28.45 -11.58 -41.18
N GLY A 300 -28.88 -10.52 -41.85
CA GLY A 300 -30.24 -9.98 -41.74
C GLY A 300 -30.36 -8.96 -40.62
N SER A 301 -30.90 -7.79 -40.92
CA SER A 301 -30.95 -6.64 -39.99
C SER A 301 -31.60 -6.93 -38.63
N ALA A 302 -32.53 -7.88 -38.52
CA ALA A 302 -33.16 -8.23 -37.24
C ALA A 302 -32.27 -9.08 -36.31
N ASN A 303 -31.20 -9.67 -36.85
CA ASN A 303 -30.44 -10.73 -36.18
C ASN A 303 -29.16 -10.22 -35.50
N TYR A 304 -28.89 -8.91 -35.54
CA TYR A 304 -27.74 -8.31 -34.89
C TYR A 304 -28.07 -6.90 -34.38
N ASP A 305 -27.29 -6.43 -33.42
CA ASP A 305 -27.51 -5.19 -32.67
C ASP A 305 -26.43 -4.15 -32.95
N ILE A 306 -25.21 -4.63 -33.19
CA ILE A 306 -24.03 -3.87 -33.63
C ILE A 306 -23.32 -4.68 -34.72
N GLY A 307 -22.80 -4.00 -35.73
CA GLY A 307 -21.92 -4.59 -36.72
C GLY A 307 -20.65 -3.78 -36.91
N HIS A 308 -19.56 -4.48 -37.19
CA HIS A 308 -18.22 -3.90 -37.33
C HIS A 308 -17.43 -4.70 -38.37
N VAL A 309 -16.41 -4.12 -38.98
CA VAL A 309 -15.51 -4.85 -39.88
C VAL A 309 -14.05 -4.60 -39.53
N PHE A 310 -13.26 -5.68 -39.53
CA PHE A 310 -11.81 -5.62 -39.43
C PHE A 310 -11.15 -5.78 -40.79
N SER A 311 -10.14 -4.94 -41.03
CA SER A 311 -9.36 -4.88 -42.27
C SER A 311 -7.86 -4.76 -41.96
N THR A 312 -7.00 -4.89 -42.98
CA THR A 312 -5.55 -4.61 -42.86
C THR A 312 -5.18 -3.17 -43.24
N GLY A 313 -6.17 -2.29 -43.31
CA GLY A 313 -5.97 -0.90 -43.69
C GLY A 313 -7.26 -0.08 -43.57
N GLY A 314 -7.21 1.16 -44.04
CA GLY A 314 -8.37 2.05 -44.03
C GLY A 314 -8.57 2.84 -42.71
N GLY A 315 -7.72 2.61 -41.71
CA GLY A 315 -7.75 3.33 -40.43
C GLY A 315 -8.96 2.98 -39.57
N GLY A 316 -9.35 3.92 -38.72
CA GLY A 316 -10.48 3.80 -37.81
C GLY A 316 -11.56 4.78 -38.20
N VAL A 317 -12.78 4.28 -38.38
CA VAL A 317 -13.93 5.13 -38.60
C VAL A 317 -15.21 4.47 -38.13
N ALA A 318 -16.01 5.23 -37.38
CA ALA A 318 -17.31 4.80 -36.91
C ALA A 318 -18.35 5.93 -36.99
N TYR A 319 -19.62 5.53 -37.07
CA TYR A 319 -20.72 6.45 -36.80
C TYR A 319 -20.99 6.56 -35.29
N LEU A 320 -21.31 7.76 -34.83
CA LEU A 320 -21.61 8.04 -33.43
C LEU A 320 -23.02 7.55 -33.01
N ALA A 321 -23.11 6.82 -31.90
CA ALA A 321 -24.34 6.41 -31.22
C ALA A 321 -25.34 5.68 -32.15
N VAL A 322 -24.89 4.63 -32.83
CA VAL A 322 -25.67 3.94 -33.89
C VAL A 322 -26.09 2.51 -33.59
N ILE A 323 -25.66 1.92 -32.48
CA ILE A 323 -26.13 0.58 -32.11
C ILE A 323 -27.67 0.53 -32.02
N CYS A 324 -28.24 -0.63 -32.32
CA CYS A 324 -29.69 -0.86 -32.43
C CYS A 324 -30.41 -0.08 -33.56
N ILE A 325 -29.76 0.84 -34.29
CA ILE A 325 -30.41 1.65 -35.33
C ILE A 325 -30.25 0.99 -36.71
N ASN A 326 -31.37 0.53 -37.28
CA ASN A 326 -31.38 -0.05 -38.63
C ASN A 326 -30.76 0.90 -39.67
N ASN A 327 -30.03 0.35 -40.63
CA ASN A 327 -29.25 1.07 -41.66
C ASN A 327 -28.00 1.83 -41.17
N TYR A 328 -27.73 1.86 -39.85
CA TYR A 328 -26.57 2.53 -39.27
C TYR A 328 -25.75 1.64 -38.32
N LYS A 329 -26.37 0.67 -37.65
CA LYS A 329 -25.75 -0.15 -36.61
C LYS A 329 -24.56 -1.01 -37.04
N ALA A 330 -24.32 -1.19 -38.34
CA ALA A 330 -23.14 -1.87 -38.88
C ALA A 330 -22.07 -0.93 -39.48
N ARG A 331 -22.14 0.37 -39.19
CA ARG A 331 -21.20 1.38 -39.70
C ARG A 331 -20.05 1.65 -38.73
N GLY A 332 -19.21 0.66 -38.53
CA GLY A 332 -17.94 0.76 -37.80
C GLY A 332 -16.86 -0.06 -38.51
N VAL A 333 -15.63 0.48 -38.53
CA VAL A 333 -14.47 -0.08 -39.21
C VAL A 333 -13.23 0.14 -38.35
N THR A 334 -12.41 -0.89 -38.20
CA THR A 334 -11.05 -0.77 -37.66
C THR A 334 -10.09 -1.53 -38.54
N GLY A 335 -9.01 -0.89 -39.00
CA GLY A 335 -8.00 -1.59 -39.78
C GLY A 335 -6.59 -1.03 -39.65
N LEU A 336 -5.64 -1.96 -39.55
CA LEU A 336 -4.20 -1.71 -39.40
C LEU A 336 -3.44 -2.82 -40.16
N SER A 337 -2.30 -2.52 -40.77
CA SER A 337 -1.51 -3.49 -41.54
C SER A 337 -1.15 -4.75 -40.75
N ASN A 338 -0.87 -4.58 -39.46
CA ASN A 338 -0.53 -5.60 -38.49
C ASN A 338 -1.61 -5.62 -37.39
N PRO A 339 -2.79 -6.20 -37.62
CA PRO A 339 -3.95 -6.06 -36.74
C PRO A 339 -3.88 -7.01 -35.53
N VAL A 340 -2.79 -6.92 -34.77
CA VAL A 340 -2.45 -7.75 -33.60
C VAL A 340 -1.99 -6.89 -32.44
N GLY A 341 -1.99 -7.47 -31.24
CA GLY A 341 -1.54 -6.79 -30.04
C GLY A 341 -2.58 -5.83 -29.46
N ASP A 342 -2.32 -5.37 -28.25
CA ASP A 342 -3.20 -4.50 -27.48
C ASP A 342 -3.37 -3.11 -28.10
N ASN A 343 -2.36 -2.57 -28.77
CA ASN A 343 -2.50 -1.31 -29.50
C ASN A 343 -3.63 -1.41 -30.55
N PHE A 344 -3.76 -2.53 -31.26
CA PHE A 344 -4.86 -2.69 -32.20
C PHE A 344 -6.20 -2.91 -31.48
N TYR A 345 -6.26 -3.80 -30.49
CA TYR A 345 -7.54 -4.20 -29.87
C TYR A 345 -8.10 -3.17 -28.88
N ILE A 346 -7.26 -2.52 -28.08
CA ILE A 346 -7.67 -1.57 -27.04
C ILE A 346 -7.68 -0.15 -27.60
N ASP A 347 -6.57 0.33 -28.15
CA ASP A 347 -6.53 1.72 -28.60
C ASP A 347 -7.47 1.94 -29.77
N TYR A 348 -7.60 0.99 -30.70
CA TYR A 348 -8.35 1.20 -31.94
C TYR A 348 -9.71 0.52 -31.94
N VAL A 349 -9.80 -0.81 -31.74
CA VAL A 349 -11.10 -1.49 -31.82
C VAL A 349 -12.05 -1.01 -30.72
N ALA A 350 -11.59 -0.93 -29.46
CA ALA A 350 -12.43 -0.43 -28.36
C ALA A 350 -12.84 1.03 -28.57
N HIS A 351 -11.98 1.85 -29.18
CA HIS A 351 -12.30 3.25 -29.51
C HIS A 351 -13.40 3.37 -30.57
N GLU A 352 -13.25 2.67 -31.70
CA GLU A 352 -14.22 2.75 -32.81
C GLU A 352 -15.57 2.14 -32.40
N MET A 353 -15.55 1.06 -31.62
CA MET A 353 -16.77 0.55 -31.00
C MET A 353 -17.33 1.58 -29.98
N GLY A 354 -16.47 2.30 -29.26
CA GLY A 354 -16.86 3.36 -28.31
C GLY A 354 -17.71 4.43 -28.97
N HIS A 355 -17.34 4.85 -30.18
CA HIS A 355 -18.17 5.73 -31.01
C HIS A 355 -19.52 5.11 -31.36
N GLN A 356 -19.59 3.84 -31.78
CA GLN A 356 -20.87 3.18 -32.07
C GLN A 356 -21.79 3.14 -30.84
N PHE A 357 -21.22 2.99 -29.64
CA PHE A 357 -21.90 3.04 -28.35
C PHE A 357 -22.19 4.46 -27.84
N GLY A 358 -21.68 5.51 -28.50
CA GLY A 358 -22.02 6.90 -28.23
C GLY A 358 -20.93 7.73 -27.56
N GLY A 359 -19.73 7.22 -27.33
CA GLY A 359 -18.63 8.02 -26.81
C GLY A 359 -18.13 9.03 -27.86
N ASN A 360 -18.01 10.31 -27.49
CA ASN A 360 -17.27 11.31 -28.25
C ASN A 360 -15.79 11.35 -27.82
N HIS A 361 -14.98 12.01 -28.64
CA HIS A 361 -13.59 12.27 -28.31
C HIS A 361 -13.43 13.14 -27.06
N SER A 362 -12.57 12.71 -26.12
CA SER A 362 -12.33 13.42 -24.86
C SER A 362 -11.14 14.38 -24.87
N PHE A 363 -10.34 14.41 -25.93
CA PHE A 363 -9.11 15.21 -26.01
C PHE A 363 -9.34 16.71 -26.29
N ASN A 364 -8.43 17.56 -25.83
CA ASN A 364 -8.45 19.02 -25.97
C ASN A 364 -7.21 19.61 -26.68
N GLY A 365 -6.64 18.89 -27.63
CA GLY A 365 -5.55 19.37 -28.50
C GLY A 365 -6.03 20.16 -29.72
N ASN A 366 -5.09 20.83 -30.39
CA ASN A 366 -5.32 21.50 -31.69
C ASN A 366 -4.18 21.27 -32.71
N ALA A 367 -3.27 20.34 -32.45
CA ALA A 367 -2.21 19.93 -33.36
C ALA A 367 -2.52 18.59 -34.05
N ASN A 368 -1.99 18.41 -35.26
CA ASN A 368 -2.15 17.20 -36.08
C ASN A 368 -3.61 16.71 -36.17
N ALA A 369 -3.91 15.45 -35.87
CA ALA A 369 -5.28 14.89 -35.96
C ALA A 369 -6.27 15.61 -35.01
N CYS A 370 -5.78 16.20 -33.92
CA CYS A 370 -6.59 16.94 -32.96
C CYS A 370 -7.00 18.33 -33.48
N GLY A 371 -6.22 18.91 -34.39
CA GLY A 371 -6.54 20.16 -35.08
C GLY A 371 -7.42 19.99 -36.33
N GLY A 372 -7.62 18.75 -36.81
CA GLY A 372 -8.27 18.43 -38.09
C GLY A 372 -9.79 18.40 -38.09
N GLY A 373 -10.45 18.80 -37.01
CA GLY A 373 -11.92 18.75 -36.86
C GLY A 373 -12.44 17.57 -36.03
N ASN A 374 -11.55 16.68 -35.56
CA ASN A 374 -11.94 15.55 -34.72
C ASN A 374 -12.30 15.95 -33.28
N ARG A 375 -11.83 17.11 -32.79
CA ARG A 375 -12.12 17.56 -31.43
C ARG A 375 -13.62 17.81 -31.20
N ASN A 376 -14.19 17.23 -30.14
CA ASN A 376 -15.54 17.54 -29.68
C ASN A 376 -15.51 18.50 -28.47
N GLY A 377 -15.85 19.77 -28.67
CA GLY A 377 -15.71 20.80 -27.63
C GLY A 377 -16.60 20.63 -26.38
N SER A 378 -17.67 19.84 -26.45
CA SER A 378 -18.54 19.56 -25.29
C SER A 378 -18.06 18.40 -24.43
N THR A 379 -17.04 17.67 -24.87
CA THR A 379 -16.50 16.48 -24.18
C THR A 379 -14.97 16.50 -24.06
N ALA A 380 -14.31 17.57 -24.54
CA ALA A 380 -12.86 17.77 -24.53
C ALA A 380 -12.30 18.09 -23.13
N TYR A 381 -12.38 17.12 -22.20
CA TYR A 381 -11.94 17.22 -20.81
C TYR A 381 -10.47 16.84 -20.58
N GLU A 382 -9.80 16.22 -21.56
CA GLU A 382 -8.41 15.78 -21.40
C GLU A 382 -7.42 16.72 -22.13
N PRO A 383 -6.31 17.14 -21.51
CA PRO A 383 -5.34 18.02 -22.16
C PRO A 383 -4.64 17.35 -23.35
N GLY A 384 -4.31 18.12 -24.40
CA GLY A 384 -3.52 17.59 -25.53
C GLY A 384 -4.20 16.41 -26.23
N SER A 385 -3.49 15.28 -26.39
CA SER A 385 -4.05 14.01 -26.91
C SER A 385 -4.88 13.23 -25.91
N GLY A 386 -4.94 13.68 -24.66
CA GLY A 386 -5.40 12.86 -23.54
C GLY A 386 -4.59 11.57 -23.38
N SER A 387 -5.11 10.73 -22.50
CA SER A 387 -4.54 9.43 -22.10
C SER A 387 -5.56 8.29 -22.18
N THR A 388 -6.87 8.54 -22.26
CA THR A 388 -7.88 7.46 -22.23
C THR A 388 -8.27 6.95 -23.61
N ILE A 389 -9.04 5.85 -23.68
CA ILE A 389 -9.46 5.20 -24.94
C ILE A 389 -10.10 6.21 -25.90
N MET A 390 -11.09 7.00 -25.47
CA MET A 390 -11.77 7.95 -26.37
C MET A 390 -10.97 9.24 -26.64
N ALA A 391 -9.88 9.49 -25.90
CA ALA A 391 -8.97 10.58 -26.22
C ALA A 391 -8.08 10.23 -27.40
N TYR A 392 -7.84 8.93 -27.60
CA TYR A 392 -7.03 8.40 -28.68
C TYR A 392 -5.59 8.89 -28.56
N ALA A 393 -4.90 8.47 -27.50
CA ALA A 393 -3.62 9.05 -27.15
C ALA A 393 -2.60 8.89 -28.29
N GLY A 394 -1.68 9.86 -28.42
CA GLY A 394 -0.63 9.79 -29.44
C GLY A 394 -0.94 10.47 -30.78
N ILE A 395 -2.15 10.98 -31.03
CA ILE A 395 -2.50 11.56 -32.36
C ILE A 395 -2.33 13.07 -32.53
N CYS A 396 -2.00 13.82 -31.47
CA CYS A 396 -1.83 15.28 -31.51
C CYS A 396 -0.38 15.76 -31.77
N GLY A 397 0.56 14.88 -32.16
CA GLY A 397 1.94 15.25 -32.45
C GLY A 397 2.70 15.80 -31.23
N ASN A 398 3.17 17.05 -31.27
CA ASN A 398 3.91 17.64 -30.14
C ASN A 398 3.04 17.94 -28.90
N GLN A 399 1.72 17.72 -28.99
CA GLN A 399 0.77 17.82 -27.88
C GLN A 399 0.40 16.45 -27.29
N ASN A 400 1.11 15.38 -27.68
CA ASN A 400 0.90 14.04 -27.16
C ASN A 400 1.31 13.96 -25.69
N LEU A 401 0.40 13.45 -24.85
CA LEU A 401 0.68 13.20 -23.43
C LEU A 401 1.39 11.86 -23.21
N GLN A 402 1.04 10.87 -24.03
CA GLN A 402 1.61 9.54 -24.11
C GLN A 402 1.39 9.02 -25.53
N ALA A 403 1.98 7.87 -25.84
CA ALA A 403 1.94 7.33 -27.19
C ALA A 403 0.70 6.49 -27.49
N HIS A 404 0.13 5.85 -26.45
CA HIS A 404 -0.97 4.88 -26.53
C HIS A 404 -1.98 5.14 -25.44
N SER A 405 -3.23 4.75 -25.63
CA SER A 405 -4.26 4.95 -24.63
C SER A 405 -4.06 3.99 -23.45
N ASP A 406 -4.33 4.48 -22.24
CA ASP A 406 -4.57 3.61 -21.11
C ASP A 406 -5.92 2.89 -21.34
N ASP A 407 -6.02 1.67 -20.85
CA ASP A 407 -7.09 0.70 -21.07
C ASP A 407 -8.36 0.99 -20.23
N TYR A 408 -8.75 2.26 -20.13
CA TYR A 408 -9.97 2.71 -19.49
C TYR A 408 -10.56 3.93 -20.18
N PHE A 409 -11.83 4.20 -19.87
CA PHE A 409 -12.54 5.35 -20.38
C PHE A 409 -12.52 6.50 -19.37
N HIS A 410 -12.33 7.74 -19.87
CA HIS A 410 -12.56 8.94 -19.08
C HIS A 410 -14.04 9.00 -18.63
N ASN A 411 -14.30 9.60 -17.47
CA ASN A 411 -15.64 9.70 -16.91
C ASN A 411 -16.70 10.22 -17.91
N ILE A 412 -16.37 11.20 -18.77
CA ILE A 412 -17.32 11.70 -19.79
C ILE A 412 -17.80 10.60 -20.75
N SER A 413 -16.89 9.74 -21.20
CA SER A 413 -17.22 8.66 -22.14
C SER A 413 -18.07 7.60 -21.46
N PHE A 414 -17.83 7.35 -20.15
CA PHE A 414 -18.72 6.56 -19.31
C PHE A 414 -20.13 7.14 -19.30
N VAL A 415 -20.28 8.43 -18.98
CA VAL A 415 -21.60 9.08 -18.91
C VAL A 415 -22.31 9.01 -20.25
N GLU A 416 -21.63 9.27 -21.38
CA GLU A 416 -22.22 9.19 -22.72
C GLU A 416 -22.72 7.79 -23.06
N ILE A 417 -21.86 6.77 -22.92
CA ILE A 417 -22.17 5.39 -23.29
C ILE A 417 -23.24 4.82 -22.37
N VAL A 418 -23.15 5.03 -21.07
CA VAL A 418 -24.12 4.51 -20.08
C VAL A 418 -25.48 5.18 -20.26
N ASN A 419 -25.54 6.50 -20.46
CA ASN A 419 -26.82 7.17 -20.71
C ASN A 419 -27.45 6.72 -22.04
N TYR A 420 -26.66 6.53 -23.09
CA TYR A 420 -27.18 6.05 -24.36
C TYR A 420 -27.70 4.61 -24.30
N THR A 421 -26.99 3.72 -23.60
CA THR A 421 -27.39 2.32 -23.44
C THR A 421 -28.52 2.10 -22.44
N ASN A 422 -28.77 3.04 -21.53
CA ASN A 422 -29.89 2.98 -20.58
C ASN A 422 -31.14 3.75 -21.04
N PHE A 423 -30.99 4.88 -21.72
CA PHE A 423 -32.11 5.76 -22.03
C PHE A 423 -32.25 6.11 -23.52
N GLY A 424 -31.22 5.86 -24.33
CA GLY A 424 -31.22 6.13 -25.76
C GLY A 424 -31.65 4.93 -26.60
N ASN A 425 -31.45 5.05 -27.91
CA ASN A 425 -31.72 3.96 -28.85
C ASN A 425 -30.89 2.70 -28.54
N GLY A 426 -29.71 2.86 -27.91
CA GLY A 426 -28.87 1.74 -27.46
C GLY A 426 -29.55 0.80 -26.46
N ASN A 427 -30.62 1.24 -25.78
CA ASN A 427 -31.39 0.37 -24.88
C ASN A 427 -32.43 -0.52 -25.61
N SER A 428 -32.71 -0.25 -26.90
CA SER A 428 -33.86 -0.85 -27.58
C SER A 428 -33.67 -2.31 -28.01
N CYS A 429 -32.43 -2.81 -28.03
CA CYS A 429 -32.11 -4.14 -28.55
C CYS A 429 -31.29 -5.03 -27.61
N ALA A 430 -30.79 -4.49 -26.49
CA ALA A 430 -29.95 -5.23 -25.56
C ALA A 430 -30.72 -6.37 -24.86
N ALA A 431 -30.07 -7.53 -24.70
CA ALA A 431 -30.52 -8.54 -23.76
C ALA A 431 -30.00 -8.19 -22.36
N ILE A 432 -30.91 -7.93 -21.43
CA ILE A 432 -30.59 -7.48 -20.07
C ILE A 432 -30.65 -8.66 -19.11
N THR A 433 -29.59 -8.85 -18.32
CA THR A 433 -29.53 -9.85 -17.25
C THR A 433 -29.10 -9.21 -15.94
N LEU A 434 -29.56 -9.75 -14.81
CA LEU A 434 -29.16 -9.27 -13.49
C LEU A 434 -27.83 -9.93 -13.09
N THR A 435 -26.88 -9.12 -12.65
CA THR A 435 -25.55 -9.57 -12.22
C THR A 435 -25.53 -9.98 -10.74
N GLY A 436 -26.45 -9.42 -9.95
CA GLY A 436 -26.40 -9.49 -8.49
C GLY A 436 -25.39 -8.53 -7.86
N ASN A 437 -24.80 -7.63 -8.66
CA ASN A 437 -23.87 -6.59 -8.21
C ASN A 437 -24.59 -5.30 -7.82
N ASN A 438 -24.11 -4.61 -6.80
CA ASN A 438 -24.55 -3.29 -6.40
C ASN A 438 -23.42 -2.29 -6.61
N PRO A 439 -23.67 -1.11 -7.20
CA PRO A 439 -22.62 -0.13 -7.42
C PRO A 439 -22.03 0.39 -6.10
N PRO A 440 -20.78 0.86 -6.12
CA PRO A 440 -20.24 1.63 -5.02
C PRO A 440 -21.06 2.91 -4.80
N THR A 441 -20.99 3.46 -3.59
CA THR A 441 -21.45 4.82 -3.28
C THR A 441 -20.22 5.71 -3.09
N VAL A 442 -20.15 6.82 -3.82
CA VAL A 442 -18.96 7.69 -3.89
C VAL A 442 -19.21 9.05 -3.26
N ASP A 443 -18.19 9.60 -2.60
CA ASP A 443 -18.17 10.95 -2.03
C ASP A 443 -16.83 11.62 -2.41
N ALA A 444 -16.88 12.63 -3.27
CA ALA A 444 -15.73 13.42 -3.70
C ALA A 444 -15.27 14.44 -2.64
N GLY A 445 -15.98 14.53 -1.52
CA GLY A 445 -15.73 15.47 -0.44
C GLY A 445 -16.36 16.84 -0.68
N THR A 446 -16.20 17.72 0.31
CA THR A 446 -16.76 19.09 0.22
C THR A 446 -15.87 19.99 -0.61
N GLY A 447 -16.41 20.59 -1.67
CA GLY A 447 -15.72 21.58 -2.51
C GLY A 447 -15.77 23.01 -1.97
N GLY A 448 -15.55 23.98 -2.86
CA GLY A 448 -15.59 25.41 -2.54
C GLY A 448 -14.28 26.01 -2.07
N TYR A 449 -13.18 25.26 -2.13
CA TYR A 449 -11.84 25.76 -1.82
C TYR A 449 -11.44 26.90 -2.78
N VAL A 450 -10.65 27.82 -2.24
CA VAL A 450 -9.94 28.84 -3.02
C VAL A 450 -8.45 28.55 -2.91
N LEU A 451 -7.84 28.16 -4.03
CA LEU A 451 -6.44 27.80 -4.13
C LEU A 451 -5.61 29.01 -4.60
N PRO A 452 -4.42 29.25 -4.04
CA PRO A 452 -3.44 30.15 -4.62
C PRO A 452 -2.93 29.63 -5.98
N VAL A 453 -2.52 30.53 -6.88
CA VAL A 453 -1.84 30.13 -8.12
C VAL A 453 -0.51 29.42 -7.82
N GLU A 454 -0.05 28.60 -8.76
CA GLU A 454 1.26 27.94 -8.75
C GLU A 454 1.54 27.16 -7.45
N THR A 455 0.52 26.57 -6.85
CA THR A 455 0.63 25.87 -5.56
C THR A 455 0.04 24.45 -5.64
N PRO A 456 0.78 23.41 -5.22
CA PRO A 456 0.30 22.03 -5.14
C PRO A 456 -0.94 21.86 -4.25
N PHE A 457 -1.77 20.87 -4.58
CA PHE A 457 -2.94 20.52 -3.79
C PHE A 457 -3.23 19.02 -3.83
N ILE A 458 -4.05 18.57 -2.88
CA ILE A 458 -4.47 17.17 -2.75
C ILE A 458 -6.01 17.09 -2.76
N LEU A 459 -6.56 16.19 -3.57
CA LEU A 459 -7.98 15.82 -3.49
C LEU A 459 -8.09 14.50 -2.75
N THR A 460 -9.03 14.40 -1.83
CA THR A 460 -9.30 13.18 -1.04
C THR A 460 -10.81 12.96 -1.02
N GLY A 461 -11.24 11.76 -1.42
CA GLY A 461 -12.64 11.35 -1.36
C GLY A 461 -12.80 10.08 -0.54
N SER A 462 -13.95 9.44 -0.67
CA SER A 462 -14.23 8.15 -0.07
C SER A 462 -15.28 7.39 -0.88
N ALA A 463 -15.37 6.08 -0.67
CA ALA A 463 -16.44 5.27 -1.22
C ALA A 463 -16.70 4.03 -0.37
N THR A 464 -17.89 3.46 -0.50
CA THR A 464 -18.27 2.19 0.13
C THR A 464 -18.92 1.28 -0.89
N ASP A 465 -18.63 -0.02 -0.81
CA ASP A 465 -19.25 -1.04 -1.66
C ASP A 465 -20.22 -1.92 -0.86
N PRO A 466 -21.49 -2.06 -1.26
CA PRO A 466 -22.45 -2.90 -0.54
C PRO A 466 -22.09 -4.39 -0.52
N ASP A 467 -21.33 -4.87 -1.51
CA ASP A 467 -21.00 -6.28 -1.66
C ASP A 467 -19.61 -6.64 -1.12
N GLY A 468 -18.83 -5.65 -0.71
CA GLY A 468 -17.50 -5.80 -0.12
C GLY A 468 -16.38 -6.01 -1.13
N ASP A 469 -16.57 -5.56 -2.38
CA ASP A 469 -15.53 -5.63 -3.40
C ASP A 469 -14.37 -4.66 -3.12
N THR A 470 -13.22 -4.91 -3.76
CA THR A 470 -12.04 -4.05 -3.61
C THR A 470 -12.13 -2.89 -4.58
N LEU A 471 -12.28 -1.67 -4.04
CA LEU A 471 -12.49 -0.46 -4.82
C LEU A 471 -11.18 0.11 -5.39
N THR A 472 -11.28 0.73 -6.56
CA THR A 472 -10.22 1.57 -7.15
C THR A 472 -10.76 2.96 -7.47
N TYR A 473 -9.90 3.97 -7.34
CA TYR A 473 -10.24 5.39 -7.37
C TYR A 473 -9.50 6.12 -8.48
N ASN A 474 -10.24 6.92 -9.25
CA ASN A 474 -9.74 7.72 -10.36
C ASN A 474 -10.17 9.18 -10.19
N TRP A 475 -9.22 10.08 -10.01
CA TRP A 475 -9.46 11.53 -9.98
C TRP A 475 -9.17 12.14 -11.34
N GLU A 476 -10.17 12.74 -11.98
CA GLU A 476 -10.10 13.24 -13.36
C GLU A 476 -10.56 14.70 -13.44
N GLU A 477 -9.84 15.58 -14.16
CA GLU A 477 -10.30 16.95 -14.39
C GLU A 477 -11.55 16.93 -15.27
N TYR A 478 -12.50 17.80 -14.96
CA TYR A 478 -13.79 17.87 -15.62
C TYR A 478 -14.13 19.32 -16.02
N ASP A 479 -13.10 20.08 -16.42
CA ASP A 479 -13.24 21.41 -16.99
C ASP A 479 -13.27 21.37 -18.53
N LEU A 480 -14.16 22.18 -19.11
CA LEU A 480 -14.15 22.48 -20.54
C LEU A 480 -13.51 23.84 -20.79
N GLY A 481 -12.80 23.96 -21.91
CA GLY A 481 -12.26 25.23 -22.34
C GLY A 481 -11.82 25.27 -23.80
N PRO A 482 -11.13 26.35 -24.19
CA PRO A 482 -10.54 26.48 -25.52
C PRO A 482 -9.57 25.34 -25.84
N ALA A 483 -9.53 24.91 -27.10
CA ALA A 483 -8.52 23.98 -27.59
C ALA A 483 -7.13 24.65 -27.56
N GLY A 484 -6.08 23.92 -27.19
CA GLY A 484 -4.75 24.52 -27.06
C GLY A 484 -3.64 23.53 -26.78
N HIS A 485 -2.42 24.08 -26.68
CA HIS A 485 -1.25 23.32 -26.27
C HIS A 485 -1.33 23.05 -24.75
N PRO A 486 -1.09 21.81 -24.27
CA PRO A 486 -1.23 21.47 -22.85
C PRO A 486 -0.32 22.29 -21.93
N ASN A 487 0.89 22.67 -22.37
CA ASN A 487 1.80 23.54 -21.61
C ASN A 487 1.49 25.05 -21.71
N ASN A 488 0.48 25.46 -22.47
CA ASN A 488 0.10 26.88 -22.59
C ASN A 488 -1.43 27.01 -22.67
N PRO A 489 -2.14 26.60 -21.60
CA PRO A 489 -3.60 26.62 -21.56
C PRO A 489 -4.12 28.07 -21.54
N SER A 490 -5.38 28.24 -21.91
CA SER A 490 -6.10 29.52 -21.78
C SER A 490 -7.52 29.28 -21.30
N GLY A 491 -8.12 30.24 -20.59
CA GLY A 491 -9.44 30.05 -19.98
C GLY A 491 -9.45 28.84 -19.03
N ASN A 492 -10.52 28.04 -19.06
CA ASN A 492 -10.62 26.79 -18.30
C ASN A 492 -10.26 25.56 -19.15
N ALA A 493 -9.34 25.67 -20.11
CA ALA A 493 -8.85 24.49 -20.82
C ALA A 493 -8.27 23.48 -19.81
N PRO A 494 -8.54 22.17 -19.93
CA PRO A 494 -8.01 21.18 -18.99
C PRO A 494 -6.49 21.20 -18.94
N ILE A 495 -5.93 21.01 -17.75
CA ILE A 495 -4.50 21.13 -17.41
C ILE A 495 -3.93 19.93 -16.65
N PHE A 496 -4.78 19.04 -16.15
CA PHE A 496 -4.46 17.79 -15.48
C PHE A 496 -4.97 16.62 -16.29
N ARG A 497 -4.08 15.67 -16.56
CA ARG A 497 -4.38 14.45 -17.33
C ARG A 497 -5.00 13.40 -16.42
N SER A 498 -5.68 12.44 -17.05
CA SER A 498 -6.12 11.23 -16.35
C SER A 498 -4.98 10.22 -16.21
N PHE A 499 -5.01 9.44 -15.13
CA PHE A 499 -4.10 8.34 -14.87
C PHE A 499 -4.89 7.11 -14.45
N GLN A 500 -4.31 5.91 -14.61
CA GLN A 500 -4.92 4.67 -14.12
C GLN A 500 -5.34 4.74 -12.64
N ALA A 501 -6.44 4.06 -12.34
CA ALA A 501 -7.02 4.00 -11.01
C ALA A 501 -6.05 3.40 -9.99
N THR A 502 -6.12 3.87 -8.76
CA THR A 502 -5.30 3.35 -7.65
C THR A 502 -6.16 2.87 -6.49
N LEU A 503 -5.56 2.24 -5.49
CA LEU A 503 -6.24 1.91 -4.23
C LEU A 503 -6.42 3.12 -3.31
N GLU A 504 -5.70 4.22 -3.60
CA GLU A 504 -5.71 5.40 -2.76
C GLU A 504 -6.90 6.30 -3.13
N PRO A 505 -7.73 6.71 -2.17
CA PRO A 505 -8.88 7.57 -2.42
C PRO A 505 -8.48 9.04 -2.65
N TYR A 506 -7.19 9.33 -2.70
CA TYR A 506 -6.64 10.66 -2.89
C TYR A 506 -5.71 10.75 -4.10
N ARG A 507 -5.57 11.95 -4.64
CA ARG A 507 -4.57 12.28 -5.67
C ARG A 507 -3.93 13.63 -5.37
N ILE A 508 -2.61 13.67 -5.53
CA ILE A 508 -1.81 14.90 -5.42
C ILE A 508 -1.62 15.48 -6.82
N PHE A 509 -1.71 16.81 -6.92
CA PHE A 509 -1.61 17.56 -8.16
C PHE A 509 -0.52 18.63 -8.08
N PRO A 510 0.52 18.58 -8.94
CA PRO A 510 0.93 17.46 -9.81
C PRO A 510 1.24 16.16 -9.05
N LYS A 511 1.43 15.05 -9.76
CA LYS A 511 1.93 13.80 -9.16
C LYS A 511 3.07 14.03 -8.17
N LEU A 512 3.01 13.34 -7.02
CA LEU A 512 4.02 13.47 -5.96
C LEU A 512 5.46 13.29 -6.48
N GLY A 513 5.69 12.33 -7.38
CA GLY A 513 7.00 12.14 -8.00
C GLY A 513 7.56 13.41 -8.66
N ASP A 514 6.72 14.16 -9.39
CA ASP A 514 7.12 15.40 -10.05
C ASP A 514 7.50 16.49 -9.03
N LEU A 515 6.75 16.59 -7.92
CA LEU A 515 7.07 17.51 -6.82
C LEU A 515 8.40 17.17 -6.17
N LEU A 516 8.66 15.89 -5.88
CA LEU A 516 9.89 15.46 -5.20
C LEU A 516 11.14 15.59 -6.09
N THR A 517 11.00 15.42 -7.41
CA THR A 517 12.12 15.55 -8.36
C THR A 517 12.22 16.93 -9.00
N ASN A 518 11.34 17.87 -8.65
CA ASN A 518 11.25 19.19 -9.28
C ASN A 518 11.13 19.11 -10.82
N THR A 519 10.37 18.12 -11.29
CA THR A 519 10.12 17.88 -12.73
C THR A 519 8.69 18.21 -13.09
N HIS A 520 8.40 18.25 -14.39
CA HIS A 520 7.07 18.51 -14.89
C HIS A 520 6.69 17.47 -15.94
N THR A 521 5.65 16.70 -15.65
CA THR A 521 4.97 15.86 -16.64
C THR A 521 4.00 16.70 -17.48
N ILE A 522 4.05 16.54 -18.80
CA ILE A 522 3.10 17.19 -19.70
C ILE A 522 1.65 16.83 -19.33
N GLY A 523 0.80 17.85 -19.23
CA GLY A 523 -0.58 17.69 -18.75
C GLY A 523 -0.70 17.53 -17.24
N GLU A 524 0.29 17.94 -16.44
CA GLU A 524 0.19 18.10 -14.99
C GLU A 524 0.63 19.53 -14.60
N LEU A 525 -0.12 20.55 -15.04
CA LEU A 525 0.29 21.95 -14.86
C LEU A 525 -0.41 22.59 -13.66
N LEU A 526 0.38 23.20 -12.77
CA LEU A 526 -0.17 24.07 -11.74
C LEU A 526 -0.82 25.31 -12.36
N PRO A 527 -2.02 25.73 -11.90
CA PRO A 527 -2.69 26.92 -12.40
C PRO A 527 -1.84 28.19 -12.27
N THR A 528 -1.58 28.91 -13.36
CA THR A 528 -0.78 30.16 -13.35
C THR A 528 -1.62 31.44 -13.34
N TYR A 529 -2.95 31.30 -13.37
CA TYR A 529 -3.90 32.42 -13.36
C TYR A 529 -5.23 31.99 -12.72
N ALA A 530 -6.07 32.96 -12.38
CA ALA A 530 -7.37 32.69 -11.77
C ALA A 530 -8.30 31.88 -12.71
N ARG A 531 -8.83 30.77 -12.20
CA ARG A 531 -9.70 29.86 -12.95
C ARG A 531 -10.59 29.05 -12.02
N THR A 532 -11.59 28.37 -12.58
CA THR A 532 -12.28 27.29 -11.86
C THR A 532 -11.56 25.98 -12.15
N LEU A 533 -11.54 25.09 -11.16
CA LEU A 533 -11.16 23.70 -11.34
C LEU A 533 -12.31 22.81 -10.89
N LYS A 534 -12.66 21.85 -11.72
CA LYS A 534 -13.66 20.84 -11.46
C LYS A 534 -13.03 19.48 -11.65
N PHE A 535 -13.29 18.57 -10.72
CA PHE A 535 -12.81 17.20 -10.78
C PHE A 535 -13.93 16.22 -10.51
N ARG A 536 -13.85 15.04 -11.11
CA ARG A 536 -14.67 13.89 -10.76
C ARG A 536 -13.83 12.81 -10.10
N LEU A 537 -14.39 12.21 -9.07
CA LEU A 537 -13.91 10.98 -8.47
C LEU A 537 -14.73 9.82 -9.04
N THR A 538 -14.15 9.06 -9.96
CA THR A 538 -14.74 7.84 -10.50
C THR A 538 -14.26 6.65 -9.67
N VAL A 539 -15.17 5.80 -9.19
CA VAL A 539 -14.84 4.60 -8.40
C VAL A 539 -15.37 3.35 -9.08
N ARG A 540 -14.53 2.33 -9.16
CA ARG A 540 -14.86 1.02 -9.72
C ARG A 540 -14.77 -0.05 -8.64
N ASP A 541 -15.71 -0.97 -8.63
CA ASP A 541 -15.69 -2.14 -7.74
C ASP A 541 -14.78 -3.29 -8.23
N ASN A 542 -14.38 -3.23 -9.50
CA ASN A 542 -13.55 -4.24 -10.18
C ASN A 542 -14.17 -5.65 -10.19
N ARG A 543 -15.49 -5.76 -10.09
CA ARG A 543 -16.20 -7.04 -10.15
C ARG A 543 -16.26 -7.57 -11.58
N ALA A 544 -15.78 -8.80 -11.77
CA ALA A 544 -15.86 -9.52 -13.04
C ALA A 544 -17.31 -9.90 -13.40
N GLY A 545 -17.70 -9.70 -14.67
CA GLY A 545 -18.99 -10.11 -15.21
C GLY A 545 -20.12 -9.08 -15.09
N GLY A 546 -19.78 -7.82 -14.81
CA GLY A 546 -20.72 -6.70 -14.73
C GLY A 546 -20.27 -5.68 -13.69
N GLY A 547 -19.24 -4.92 -14.02
CA GLY A 547 -18.58 -3.99 -13.10
C GLY A 547 -19.49 -2.85 -12.65
N GLY A 548 -19.41 -2.53 -11.36
CA GLY A 548 -20.07 -1.41 -10.73
C GLY A 548 -19.17 -0.19 -10.77
N VAL A 549 -19.69 0.88 -11.35
CA VAL A 549 -19.02 2.17 -11.44
C VAL A 549 -20.00 3.24 -10.99
N ASP A 550 -19.52 4.12 -10.14
CA ASP A 550 -20.22 5.33 -9.70
C ASP A 550 -19.22 6.47 -9.58
N TYR A 551 -19.69 7.71 -9.50
CA TYR A 551 -18.81 8.87 -9.38
C TYR A 551 -19.46 10.04 -8.63
N ASP A 552 -18.61 10.94 -8.14
CA ASP A 552 -19.04 12.21 -7.56
C ASP A 552 -18.12 13.35 -8.03
N GLU A 553 -18.55 14.60 -7.87
CA GLU A 553 -17.89 15.78 -8.42
C GLU A 553 -17.53 16.81 -7.34
N ILE A 554 -16.34 17.40 -7.44
CA ILE A 554 -15.90 18.52 -6.61
C ILE A 554 -15.51 19.71 -7.49
N THR A 555 -15.82 20.92 -7.01
CA THR A 555 -15.42 22.18 -7.67
C THR A 555 -14.67 23.07 -6.69
N MET A 556 -13.63 23.75 -7.19
CA MET A 556 -12.82 24.74 -6.48
C MET A 556 -12.47 25.90 -7.41
N THR A 557 -11.94 26.97 -6.84
CA THR A 557 -11.49 28.13 -7.61
C THR A 557 -10.02 28.41 -7.31
N VAL A 558 -9.31 28.93 -8.29
CA VAL A 558 -7.93 29.41 -8.18
C VAL A 558 -7.96 30.92 -8.24
N THR A 559 -7.19 31.59 -7.40
CA THR A 559 -7.05 33.06 -7.39
C THR A 559 -5.62 33.49 -7.70
N ASP A 560 -5.47 34.53 -8.51
CA ASP A 560 -4.18 35.14 -8.86
C ASP A 560 -3.77 36.29 -7.92
N VAL A 561 -4.57 36.56 -6.87
CA VAL A 561 -4.24 37.54 -5.83
C VAL A 561 -3.43 36.95 -4.66
N ALA A 562 -3.29 35.63 -4.63
CA ALA A 562 -2.50 34.86 -3.66
C ALA A 562 -1.69 33.77 -4.38
N GLY A 563 -0.53 33.44 -3.83
CA GLY A 563 0.41 32.46 -4.39
C GLY A 563 1.63 33.07 -5.10
N PRO A 564 2.65 32.24 -5.42
CA PRO A 564 2.77 30.84 -5.00
C PRO A 564 3.05 30.72 -3.49
N PHE A 565 2.40 29.74 -2.86
CA PHE A 565 2.70 29.35 -1.48
C PHE A 565 3.88 28.38 -1.53
N LEU A 566 5.00 28.73 -0.87
CA LEU A 566 6.27 28.02 -1.03
C LEU A 566 7.01 27.83 0.29
N VAL A 567 7.52 26.64 0.56
CA VAL A 567 8.53 26.37 1.57
C VAL A 567 9.82 27.04 1.12
N THR A 568 10.42 27.84 2.00
CA THR A 568 11.64 28.61 1.69
C THR A 568 12.85 28.14 2.49
N SER A 569 12.64 27.52 3.66
CA SER A 569 13.70 26.87 4.43
C SER A 569 13.12 25.77 5.33
N PRO A 570 13.75 24.58 5.41
CA PRO A 570 14.89 24.16 4.62
C PRO A 570 14.48 23.91 3.16
N ASN A 571 15.31 24.37 2.21
CA ASN A 571 15.08 24.18 0.77
C ASN A 571 16.36 23.86 0.00
N THR A 572 17.39 23.44 0.74
CA THR A 572 18.72 23.06 0.24
C THR A 572 19.27 21.98 1.18
N ALA A 573 20.30 21.26 0.75
CA ALA A 573 20.97 20.23 1.54
C ALA A 573 21.70 20.80 2.78
N VAL A 574 20.93 21.13 3.82
CA VAL A 574 21.41 21.56 5.13
C VAL A 574 21.53 20.38 6.09
N THR A 575 22.17 20.60 7.23
CA THR A 575 22.27 19.61 8.31
C THR A 575 21.64 20.19 9.57
N TRP A 576 20.63 19.50 10.08
CA TRP A 576 20.01 19.76 11.38
C TRP A 576 20.50 18.73 12.39
N GLN A 577 20.62 19.16 13.65
CA GLN A 577 20.93 18.28 14.76
C GLN A 577 19.60 17.88 15.43
N GLY A 578 19.41 16.60 15.72
CA GLY A 578 18.23 16.14 16.46
C GLY A 578 18.08 16.82 17.83
N ASN A 579 16.89 16.84 18.40
CA ASN A 579 16.61 17.51 19.69
C ASN A 579 16.99 19.01 19.75
N THR A 580 17.17 19.67 18.60
CA THR A 580 17.41 21.12 18.54
C THR A 580 16.18 21.84 17.98
N MET A 581 16.07 23.13 18.30
CA MET A 581 15.08 24.00 17.65
C MET A 581 15.65 24.49 16.31
N GLN A 582 14.86 24.36 15.25
CA GLN A 582 15.18 24.87 13.93
C GLN A 582 14.05 25.75 13.42
N SER A 583 14.38 26.68 12.53
CA SER A 583 13.38 27.53 11.87
C SER A 583 12.93 26.89 10.57
N VAL A 584 11.62 26.70 10.42
CA VAL A 584 10.98 26.46 9.13
C VAL A 584 10.38 27.78 8.67
N THR A 585 10.59 28.14 7.40
CA THR A 585 10.04 29.37 6.82
C THR A 585 9.33 29.07 5.50
N TRP A 586 8.28 29.83 5.21
CA TRP A 586 7.51 29.72 3.97
C TRP A 586 7.02 31.10 3.51
N SER A 587 6.73 31.20 2.21
CA SER A 587 6.07 32.35 1.60
C SER A 587 4.56 32.24 1.83
N VAL A 588 4.02 33.08 2.71
CA VAL A 588 2.57 33.16 2.97
C VAL A 588 1.80 33.55 1.70
N ALA A 589 2.38 34.43 0.87
CA ALA A 589 1.84 34.85 -0.42
C ALA A 589 0.33 35.22 -0.41
N ASN A 590 -0.12 36.00 0.58
CA ASN A 590 -1.52 36.43 0.80
C ASN A 590 -2.52 35.28 1.02
N THR A 591 -2.07 34.05 1.27
CA THR A 591 -2.98 32.91 1.52
C THR A 591 -3.74 33.02 2.85
N ASP A 592 -3.21 33.81 3.78
CA ASP A 592 -3.82 34.16 5.07
C ASP A 592 -4.97 35.17 4.97
N ALA A 593 -5.08 35.86 3.83
CA ALA A 593 -6.09 36.86 3.58
C ALA A 593 -7.18 36.35 2.61
N ALA A 594 -8.30 37.07 2.55
CA ALA A 594 -9.35 36.81 1.58
C ALA A 594 -8.79 36.97 0.14
N PRO A 595 -9.16 36.08 -0.80
CA PRO A 595 -10.24 35.09 -0.70
C PRO A 595 -9.82 33.70 -0.18
N VAL A 596 -8.53 33.44 0.08
CA VAL A 596 -8.02 32.11 0.49
C VAL A 596 -8.31 31.83 1.98
N ASN A 597 -8.09 32.81 2.86
CA ASN A 597 -8.44 32.79 4.30
C ASN A 597 -7.84 31.64 5.13
N VAL A 598 -6.62 31.18 4.82
CA VAL A 598 -5.92 30.14 5.61
C VAL A 598 -5.08 30.81 6.69
N THR A 599 -5.62 30.91 7.90
CA THR A 599 -4.94 31.56 9.03
C THR A 599 -3.94 30.67 9.75
N GLU A 600 -3.99 29.37 9.53
CA GLU A 600 -3.15 28.37 10.22
C GLU A 600 -2.64 27.30 9.25
N VAL A 601 -1.46 26.75 9.54
CA VAL A 601 -0.80 25.68 8.77
C VAL A 601 -0.28 24.57 9.69
N ASN A 602 -0.07 23.37 9.15
CA ASN A 602 0.67 22.30 9.80
C ASN A 602 2.05 22.16 9.16
N LEU A 603 3.05 21.84 9.98
CA LEU A 603 4.41 21.52 9.55
C LEU A 603 4.67 20.04 9.81
N LEU A 604 4.99 19.31 8.76
CA LEU A 604 5.28 17.88 8.80
C LEU A 604 6.70 17.59 8.33
N LEU A 605 7.27 16.52 8.88
CA LEU A 605 8.59 16.00 8.54
C LEU A 605 8.44 14.62 7.90
N SER A 606 9.10 14.46 6.77
CA SER A 606 9.40 13.17 6.16
C SER A 606 10.85 12.79 6.45
N THR A 607 11.12 11.50 6.59
CA THR A 607 12.48 10.94 6.74
C THR A 607 12.87 10.01 5.58
N ASP A 608 12.00 9.89 4.57
CA ASP A 608 12.12 8.96 3.45
C ASP A 608 12.20 9.66 2.08
N GLY A 609 12.49 10.96 2.05
CA GLY A 609 12.59 11.74 0.81
C GLY A 609 11.27 12.36 0.36
N GLY A 610 10.26 12.43 1.24
CA GLY A 610 8.97 13.05 0.98
C GLY A 610 7.87 12.10 0.50
N TYR A 611 8.10 10.78 0.53
CA TYR A 611 7.10 9.77 0.17
C TYR A 611 6.06 9.58 1.26
N THR A 612 6.46 9.67 2.53
CA THR A 612 5.54 9.62 3.69
C THR A 612 5.75 10.79 4.64
N TRP A 613 4.69 11.16 5.37
CA TRP A 613 4.67 12.31 6.28
C TRP A 613 4.21 11.93 7.71
N PRO A 614 4.86 10.97 8.38
CA PRO A 614 4.37 10.41 9.64
C PRO A 614 4.59 11.33 10.86
N ILE A 615 5.46 12.34 10.76
CA ILE A 615 5.87 13.17 11.89
C ILE A 615 5.27 14.57 11.74
N VAL A 616 4.36 14.92 12.63
CA VAL A 616 3.87 16.30 12.78
C VAL A 616 4.84 17.05 13.70
N LEU A 617 5.51 18.08 13.18
CA LEU A 617 6.40 18.94 13.95
C LEU A 617 5.58 19.94 14.77
N VAL A 618 4.64 20.61 14.11
CA VAL A 618 3.73 21.59 14.71
C VAL A 618 2.39 21.53 13.97
N SER A 619 1.28 21.58 14.71
CA SER A 619 -0.07 21.64 14.15
C SER A 619 -0.72 22.99 14.44
N ASN A 620 -1.51 23.51 13.49
CA ASN A 620 -2.28 24.75 13.62
C ASN A 620 -1.44 25.96 14.08
N THR A 621 -0.23 26.11 13.55
CA THR A 621 0.56 27.34 13.78
C THR A 621 0.06 28.46 12.86
N PRO A 622 0.09 29.75 13.28
CA PRO A 622 -0.26 30.85 12.41
C PRO A 622 0.44 30.80 11.04
N ASN A 623 -0.31 31.11 9.99
CA ASN A 623 0.22 31.26 8.64
C ASN A 623 0.92 32.63 8.46
N ASP A 624 2.02 32.86 9.19
CA ASP A 624 2.75 34.14 9.21
C ASP A 624 4.17 34.06 8.60
N GLY A 625 4.54 32.88 8.07
CA GLY A 625 5.74 32.65 7.26
C GLY A 625 6.92 32.07 8.01
N THR A 626 6.81 31.84 9.32
CA THR A 626 7.89 31.23 10.11
C THR A 626 7.39 30.50 11.34
N GLU A 627 8.00 29.36 11.68
CA GLU A 627 7.77 28.66 12.94
C GLU A 627 9.07 28.03 13.45
N GLN A 628 9.22 27.97 14.77
CA GLN A 628 10.30 27.26 15.43
C GLN A 628 9.84 25.83 15.74
N VAL A 629 10.48 24.85 15.11
CA VAL A 629 10.15 23.43 15.27
C VAL A 629 11.21 22.71 16.09
N SER A 630 10.76 21.81 16.96
CA SER A 630 11.67 20.88 17.63
C SER A 630 11.98 19.72 16.68
N VAL A 631 13.23 19.60 16.26
CA VAL A 631 13.65 18.52 15.36
C VAL A 631 13.71 17.20 16.14
N PRO A 632 12.98 16.15 15.73
CA PRO A 632 13.10 14.85 16.37
C PRO A 632 14.47 14.23 16.08
N ASN A 633 14.96 13.37 16.97
CA ASN A 633 16.26 12.71 16.81
C ASN A 633 16.18 11.47 15.90
N GLU A 634 15.63 11.65 14.70
CA GLU A 634 15.46 10.62 13.67
C GLU A 634 16.56 10.79 12.62
N VAL A 635 17.64 10.01 12.74
CA VAL A 635 18.81 10.14 11.86
C VAL A 635 18.46 9.74 10.43
N THR A 636 18.58 10.68 9.49
CA THR A 636 18.32 10.44 8.06
C THR A 636 19.06 11.45 7.19
N SER A 637 19.38 11.08 5.95
CA SER A 637 19.88 11.99 4.91
C SER A 637 18.81 12.38 3.89
N GLN A 638 17.56 11.94 4.08
CA GLN A 638 16.43 12.13 3.16
C GLN A 638 15.29 12.87 3.87
N ALA A 639 15.62 13.86 4.71
CA ALA A 639 14.59 14.63 5.39
C ALA A 639 13.96 15.65 4.43
N ARG A 640 12.64 15.80 4.50
CA ARG A 640 11.87 16.83 3.77
C ARG A 640 10.86 17.48 4.71
N ILE A 641 10.54 18.74 4.44
CA ILE A 641 9.47 19.48 5.13
C ILE A 641 8.27 19.65 4.21
N LYS A 642 7.07 19.48 4.76
CA LYS A 642 5.80 19.85 4.16
C LYS A 642 5.15 20.93 5.01
N VAL A 643 4.68 21.99 4.38
CA VAL A 643 3.81 22.97 5.01
C VAL A 643 2.45 22.86 4.32
N GLU A 644 1.42 22.47 5.07
CA GLU A 644 0.06 22.28 4.54
C GLU A 644 -0.94 23.21 5.20
N ALA A 645 -1.93 23.65 4.42
CA ALA A 645 -3.00 24.49 4.90
C ALA A 645 -3.93 23.76 5.89
N VAL A 646 -4.40 24.47 6.92
CA VAL A 646 -5.51 24.00 7.76
C VAL A 646 -6.83 24.53 7.20
N GLY A 647 -7.79 23.64 6.96
CA GLY A 647 -9.12 24.00 6.42
C GLY A 647 -9.14 24.28 4.92
N ASN A 648 -8.03 24.02 4.21
CA ASN A 648 -7.91 24.08 2.75
C ASN A 648 -7.04 22.90 2.29
N ILE A 649 -6.87 22.71 0.98
CA ILE A 649 -6.27 21.50 0.40
C ILE A 649 -4.92 21.73 -0.28
N PHE A 650 -4.41 22.97 -0.27
CA PHE A 650 -3.11 23.29 -0.83
C PHE A 650 -1.99 23.05 0.20
N PHE A 651 -0.79 22.80 -0.32
CA PHE A 651 0.42 22.62 0.48
C PHE A 651 1.64 22.92 -0.38
N ASP A 652 2.82 22.94 0.24
CA ASP A 652 4.08 22.91 -0.48
C ASP A 652 5.13 22.04 0.23
N LEU A 653 6.14 21.58 -0.51
CA LEU A 653 7.22 20.70 -0.06
C LEU A 653 8.57 21.41 -0.21
N SER A 654 9.53 21.09 0.66
CA SER A 654 10.92 21.48 0.43
C SER A 654 11.49 20.80 -0.83
N ASP A 655 12.15 21.57 -1.69
CA ASP A 655 12.70 21.18 -3.00
C ASP A 655 13.91 20.25 -2.92
N GLU A 656 14.65 20.21 -1.81
CA GLU A 656 15.86 19.38 -1.63
C GLU A 656 15.86 18.60 -0.31
N ASP A 657 16.45 17.40 -0.34
CA ASP A 657 16.68 16.57 0.85
C ASP A 657 17.69 17.24 1.77
N PHE A 658 17.41 17.23 3.08
CA PHE A 658 18.36 17.66 4.10
C PHE A 658 18.68 16.52 5.07
N THR A 659 19.75 16.69 5.86
CA THR A 659 20.22 15.68 6.80
C THR A 659 19.82 16.03 8.22
N ILE A 660 19.33 15.05 8.98
CA ILE A 660 19.21 15.10 10.43
C ILE A 660 20.27 14.18 11.02
N GLU A 661 21.19 14.77 11.78
CA GLU A 661 22.23 14.05 12.53
C GLU A 661 21.79 13.78 13.97
N ASP A 662 22.37 12.73 14.55
CA ASP A 662 22.16 12.38 15.95
C ASP A 662 22.69 13.50 16.85
N ASN A 663 21.83 14.03 17.70
CA ASN A 663 22.24 14.91 18.79
C ASN A 663 21.52 14.51 20.07
N PRO A 664 22.10 13.58 20.83
CA PRO A 664 21.45 12.99 21.98
C PRO A 664 21.45 13.92 23.20
N VAL A 665 20.49 13.73 24.12
CA VAL A 665 20.29 14.57 25.33
C VAL A 665 21.04 13.99 26.54
N PRO A 666 21.83 14.76 27.32
CA PRO A 666 22.61 14.28 28.47
C PRO A 666 21.79 13.60 29.58
N VAL A 667 22.46 12.84 30.46
CA VAL A 667 21.84 12.19 31.63
C VAL A 667 21.18 13.22 32.55
N GLU A 668 19.87 13.11 32.77
CA GLU A 668 19.12 14.01 33.66
C GLU A 668 18.71 13.27 34.95
N LEU A 669 19.30 13.67 36.08
CA LEU A 669 19.03 13.10 37.40
C LEU A 669 17.80 13.77 38.03
N THR A 670 16.72 13.02 38.23
CA THR A 670 15.46 13.55 38.80
C THR A 670 15.39 13.45 40.31
N ALA A 671 16.09 12.48 40.90
CA ALA A 671 16.17 12.32 42.35
C ALA A 671 17.49 11.70 42.78
N PHE A 672 18.01 12.15 43.92
CA PHE A 672 19.07 11.46 44.66
C PHE A 672 18.90 11.72 46.15
N PHE A 673 18.75 10.65 46.94
CA PHE A 673 18.62 10.74 48.40
C PHE A 673 19.18 9.48 49.07
N ALA A 674 19.42 9.60 50.39
CA ALA A 674 19.94 8.54 51.22
C ALA A 674 19.02 8.30 52.43
N VAL A 675 18.83 7.04 52.82
CA VAL A 675 18.09 6.66 54.03
C VAL A 675 18.90 5.69 54.88
N THR A 676 18.96 5.91 56.18
CA THR A 676 19.66 5.00 57.11
C THR A 676 18.85 3.72 57.30
N THR A 677 19.47 2.55 57.08
CA THR A 677 18.86 1.25 57.36
C THR A 677 19.70 0.45 58.36
N ARG A 678 19.18 -0.69 58.84
CA ARG A 678 19.93 -1.61 59.74
C ARG A 678 21.19 -2.20 59.09
N GLU A 679 21.27 -2.20 57.76
CA GLU A 679 22.42 -2.70 56.99
C GLU A 679 23.40 -1.58 56.60
N GLY A 680 23.10 -0.32 56.91
CA GLY A 680 23.86 0.86 56.50
C GLY A 680 23.02 1.85 55.66
N PRO A 681 23.60 2.99 55.23
CA PRO A 681 22.95 3.95 54.33
C PRO A 681 22.55 3.31 53.00
N ARG A 682 21.28 3.44 52.63
CA ARG A 682 20.73 3.08 51.32
C ARG A 682 20.61 4.34 50.47
N LEU A 683 21.34 4.38 49.37
CA LEU A 683 21.30 5.42 48.34
C LEU A 683 20.31 5.03 47.25
N ILE A 684 19.48 5.97 46.84
CA ILE A 684 18.47 5.79 45.79
C ILE A 684 18.56 6.97 44.84
N TRP A 685 18.62 6.70 43.54
CA TRP A 685 18.54 7.75 42.52
C TRP A 685 17.76 7.31 41.29
N THR A 686 17.24 8.31 40.58
CA THR A 686 16.44 8.13 39.37
C THR A 686 16.94 9.06 38.28
N THR A 687 17.06 8.53 37.07
CA THR A 687 17.31 9.31 35.84
C THR A 687 16.03 9.39 35.02
N SER A 688 15.73 10.53 34.39
CA SER A 688 14.65 10.64 33.39
C SER A 688 15.14 10.18 32.02
N THR A 689 16.37 10.51 31.67
CA THR A 689 17.08 10.08 30.46
C THR A 689 18.53 9.75 30.79
N GLU A 690 19.16 8.92 29.97
CA GLU A 690 20.60 8.69 29.97
C GLU A 690 21.15 8.81 28.55
N LEU A 691 22.33 9.39 28.40
CA LEU A 691 23.07 9.42 27.15
C LEU A 691 24.49 8.98 27.42
N ASN A 692 24.98 8.03 26.63
CA ASN A 692 26.38 7.60 26.63
C ASN A 692 26.86 7.18 28.03
N ASN A 693 25.92 6.85 28.92
CA ASN A 693 26.19 6.71 30.33
C ASN A 693 26.83 5.35 30.60
N ALA A 694 28.12 5.36 30.91
CA ALA A 694 28.82 4.15 31.35
C ALA A 694 28.36 3.75 32.76
N GLY A 695 28.05 4.73 33.63
CA GLY A 695 27.47 4.50 34.95
C GLY A 695 27.83 5.55 35.99
N PHE A 696 27.67 5.18 37.26
CA PHE A 696 27.80 6.08 38.40
C PHE A 696 28.87 5.58 39.38
N ASP A 697 29.91 6.39 39.56
CA ASP A 697 30.85 6.30 40.67
C ASP A 697 30.16 6.80 41.95
N ILE A 698 29.98 5.91 42.93
CA ILE A 698 29.43 6.28 44.23
C ILE A 698 30.59 6.75 45.11
N GLU A 699 30.54 8.01 45.53
CA GLU A 699 31.55 8.61 46.38
C GLU A 699 30.99 8.96 47.75
N ARG A 700 31.78 8.67 48.78
CA ARG A 700 31.47 8.93 50.19
C ARG A 700 32.51 9.87 50.79
N ALA A 701 32.08 10.70 51.72
CA ALA A 701 32.96 11.44 52.62
C ALA A 701 32.40 11.38 54.05
N ARG A 702 33.28 11.33 55.05
CA ARG A 702 32.86 11.52 56.44
C ARG A 702 32.54 13.01 56.64
N PHE A 703 31.36 13.31 57.20
CA PHE A 703 30.88 14.68 57.35
C PHE A 703 31.82 15.49 58.26
N LYS A 704 32.16 16.70 57.82
CA LYS A 704 32.96 17.67 58.58
C LYS A 704 32.33 19.05 58.46
N THR A 705 32.22 19.77 59.57
CA THR A 705 31.79 21.17 59.58
C THR A 705 32.99 22.10 59.38
N GLY A 706 33.01 22.87 58.28
CA GLY A 706 34.00 23.95 58.10
C GLY A 706 35.39 23.56 57.56
N GLY A 707 35.50 22.49 56.77
CA GLY A 707 36.75 22.11 56.10
C GLY A 707 36.52 21.28 54.82
N GLN A 708 37.57 21.04 54.04
CA GLN A 708 37.48 20.26 52.80
C GLN A 708 37.10 18.80 53.10
N GLN A 709 35.99 18.34 52.51
CA GLN A 709 35.58 16.92 52.55
C GLN A 709 36.52 16.10 51.66
N ILE A 710 37.00 14.96 52.19
CA ILE A 710 37.83 14.02 51.44
C ILE A 710 36.88 12.93 50.93
N TRP A 711 36.72 12.87 49.60
CA TRP A 711 35.85 11.92 48.92
C TRP A 711 36.62 10.65 48.56
N GLU A 712 36.00 9.51 48.80
CA GLU A 712 36.48 8.19 48.37
C GLU A 712 35.43 7.53 47.48
N LYS A 713 35.85 6.93 46.37
CA LYS A 713 35.00 6.07 45.57
C LYS A 713 34.81 4.75 46.30
N ILE A 714 33.56 4.42 46.62
CA ILE A 714 33.21 3.18 47.34
C ILE A 714 32.65 2.10 46.44
N TYR A 715 32.04 2.46 45.30
CA TYR A 715 31.47 1.50 44.36
C TYR A 715 31.21 2.13 42.98
N PHE A 716 30.93 1.28 41.97
CA PHE A 716 30.47 1.70 40.64
C PHE A 716 29.20 0.93 40.26
N VAL A 717 28.19 1.64 39.77
CA VAL A 717 26.95 1.04 39.26
C VAL A 717 26.84 1.35 37.77
N ALA A 718 26.77 0.30 36.94
CA ALA A 718 26.68 0.45 35.48
C ALA A 718 25.36 1.14 35.08
N GLY A 719 25.46 2.07 34.11
CA GLY A 719 24.31 2.75 33.51
C GLY A 719 23.69 1.91 32.37
N HIS A 720 22.65 2.46 31.75
CA HIS A 720 21.95 1.81 30.63
C HIS A 720 22.39 2.34 29.25
N GLY A 721 23.50 3.08 29.17
CA GLY A 721 23.98 3.69 27.93
C GLY A 721 23.14 4.88 27.52
N THR A 722 22.42 4.76 26.40
CA THR A 722 21.50 5.80 25.91
C THR A 722 20.07 5.30 26.03
N THR A 723 19.24 5.94 26.85
CA THR A 723 17.83 5.62 27.05
C THR A 723 17.01 6.86 27.38
N THR A 724 15.78 6.94 26.87
CA THR A 724 14.80 7.98 27.23
C THR A 724 13.78 7.49 28.25
N GLN A 725 13.89 6.22 28.71
CA GLN A 725 13.03 5.68 29.76
C GLN A 725 13.64 5.91 31.14
N PRO A 726 12.83 6.33 32.13
CA PRO A 726 13.33 6.53 33.49
C PRO A 726 13.95 5.26 34.10
N GLN A 727 15.12 5.39 34.73
CA GLN A 727 15.80 4.28 35.40
C GLN A 727 15.91 4.55 36.90
N GLU A 728 15.74 3.51 37.72
CA GLU A 728 15.90 3.57 39.17
C GLU A 728 17.09 2.71 39.61
N TYR A 729 17.91 3.26 40.50
CA TYR A 729 19.12 2.62 41.01
C TYR A 729 19.13 2.63 42.54
N ILE A 730 19.65 1.54 43.13
CA ILE A 730 19.75 1.37 44.58
C ILE A 730 21.14 0.82 44.95
N TYR A 731 21.76 1.42 45.97
CA TYR A 731 23.00 0.92 46.57
C TYR A 731 22.97 0.99 48.10
N ILE A 732 23.55 0.00 48.80
CA ILE A 732 23.65 0.00 50.27
C ILE A 732 25.12 -0.02 50.67
N ASP A 733 25.55 1.00 51.42
CA ASP A 733 26.90 1.07 51.98
C ASP A 733 26.94 0.33 53.33
N LYS A 734 27.43 -0.91 53.31
CA LYS A 734 27.51 -1.79 54.49
C LYS A 734 28.75 -1.56 55.35
N ASN A 735 29.71 -0.77 54.87
CA ASN A 735 31.03 -0.62 55.49
C ASN A 735 31.18 0.76 56.12
N VAL A 736 30.23 1.12 56.98
CA VAL A 736 30.24 2.39 57.71
C VAL A 736 30.18 2.15 59.21
N ASN A 737 30.99 2.92 59.93
CA ASN A 737 30.89 3.01 61.38
C ASN A 737 29.83 4.06 61.76
N PRO A 738 29.34 4.08 63.00
CA PRO A 738 28.46 5.13 63.45
C PRO A 738 29.05 6.54 63.25
N GLY A 739 28.24 7.45 62.73
CA GLY A 739 28.65 8.80 62.37
C GLY A 739 27.84 9.38 61.21
N ARG A 740 28.09 10.65 60.91
CA ARG A 740 27.47 11.36 59.79
C ARG A 740 28.34 11.28 58.54
N TYR A 741 27.73 10.97 57.41
CA TYR A 741 28.37 10.82 56.11
C TYR A 741 27.68 11.67 55.05
N SER A 742 28.45 12.14 54.07
CA SER A 742 27.99 12.80 52.86
C SER A 742 28.23 11.86 51.67
N TYR A 743 27.28 11.77 50.75
CA TYR A 743 27.36 10.98 49.52
C TYR A 743 27.12 11.85 48.30
N ARG A 744 27.78 11.52 47.20
CA ARG A 744 27.52 12.06 45.86
C ARG A 744 27.72 10.99 44.80
N LEU A 745 27.07 11.18 43.66
CA LEU A 745 27.28 10.38 42.47
C LEU A 745 28.19 11.16 41.53
N LYS A 746 29.15 10.47 40.91
CA LYS A 746 29.89 10.95 39.75
C LYS A 746 29.44 10.13 38.55
N GLN A 747 28.58 10.72 37.73
CA GLN A 747 28.10 10.13 36.49
C GLN A 747 29.24 10.16 35.46
N VAL A 748 29.51 9.05 34.79
CA VAL A 748 30.63 8.86 33.86
C VAL A 748 30.10 8.36 32.52
N ASP A 749 30.50 9.02 31.44
CA ASP A 749 30.17 8.64 30.08
C ASP A 749 31.20 7.68 29.48
N TYR A 750 30.86 6.97 28.39
CA TYR A 750 31.78 6.08 27.69
C TYR A 750 32.97 6.82 27.05
N ASP A 751 32.83 8.13 26.80
CA ASP A 751 33.92 8.99 26.32
C ASP A 751 34.85 9.48 27.45
N GLY A 752 34.53 9.14 28.71
CA GLY A 752 35.30 9.49 29.90
C GLY A 752 34.98 10.86 30.48
N SER A 753 34.05 11.62 29.90
CA SER A 753 33.51 12.82 30.54
C SER A 753 32.67 12.46 31.76
N TYR A 754 32.48 13.42 32.67
CA TYR A 754 31.76 13.16 33.93
C TYR A 754 31.09 14.41 34.52
N SER A 755 30.02 14.16 35.27
CA SER A 755 29.29 15.17 36.05
C SER A 755 29.03 14.69 37.48
N TYR A 756 28.85 15.61 38.45
CA TYR A 756 28.53 15.26 39.84
C TYR A 756 27.08 15.59 40.18
N SER A 757 26.43 14.72 40.95
CA SER A 757 25.14 15.02 41.58
C SER A 757 25.27 16.05 42.70
N GLY A 758 24.12 16.50 43.22
CA GLY A 758 24.06 17.11 44.55
C GLY A 758 24.57 16.17 45.65
N ILE A 759 24.91 16.74 46.81
CA ILE A 759 25.38 15.99 47.98
C ILE A 759 24.19 15.66 48.89
N VAL A 760 24.14 14.43 49.39
CA VAL A 760 23.15 13.97 50.38
C VAL A 760 23.85 13.54 51.66
N ASP A 761 23.34 13.97 52.81
CA ASP A 761 23.88 13.62 54.11
C ASP A 761 23.03 12.55 54.81
N VAL A 762 23.67 11.69 55.60
CA VAL A 762 22.99 10.63 56.36
C VAL A 762 23.69 10.36 57.70
N ASP A 763 22.90 10.16 58.76
CA ASP A 763 23.36 9.82 60.11
C ASP A 763 23.21 8.32 60.37
N VAL A 764 24.31 7.65 60.73
CA VAL A 764 24.35 6.23 61.10
C VAL A 764 24.35 6.11 62.63
N ASN A 765 23.22 5.70 63.23
CA ASN A 765 22.99 5.72 64.68
C ASN A 765 23.57 4.48 65.44
N VAL A 766 23.95 4.69 66.71
CA VAL A 766 24.41 3.68 67.70
C VAL A 766 23.25 3.08 68.51
N PRO A 767 23.37 1.84 69.07
CA PRO A 767 22.40 1.32 70.04
C PRO A 767 22.37 2.18 71.31
N GLU A 768 21.19 2.45 71.88
CA GLU A 768 21.07 3.31 73.07
C GLU A 768 21.26 2.57 74.41
N VAL A 769 21.15 1.23 74.41
CA VAL A 769 21.15 0.43 75.63
C VAL A 769 21.95 -0.87 75.48
N PHE A 770 22.47 -1.36 76.60
CA PHE A 770 23.03 -2.71 76.70
C PHE A 770 21.92 -3.76 76.63
N ILE A 771 22.04 -4.73 75.73
CA ILE A 771 21.10 -5.85 75.63
C ILE A 771 21.87 -7.14 75.46
N LEU A 772 21.48 -8.19 76.19
CA LEU A 772 21.81 -9.58 75.86
C LEU A 772 20.55 -10.27 75.35
N SER A 773 20.55 -10.64 74.07
CA SER A 773 19.45 -11.35 73.43
C SER A 773 19.42 -12.82 73.81
N GLN A 774 18.24 -13.42 73.74
CA GLN A 774 18.10 -14.87 73.81
C GLN A 774 18.83 -15.50 72.61
N ASN A 775 19.63 -16.54 72.85
CA ASN A 775 20.33 -17.26 71.79
C ASN A 775 19.33 -17.88 70.81
N TYR A 776 19.69 -17.94 69.54
CA TYR A 776 18.84 -18.53 68.51
C TYR A 776 19.65 -19.46 67.60
N PRO A 777 19.19 -20.71 67.37
CA PRO A 777 18.01 -21.33 67.97
C PRO A 777 18.18 -21.63 69.48
N ASN A 778 17.07 -21.81 70.22
CA ASN A 778 17.04 -22.32 71.60
C ASN A 778 15.70 -23.06 71.88
N PRO A 779 15.67 -24.40 72.07
CA PRO A 779 16.82 -25.32 72.14
C PRO A 779 17.66 -25.41 70.86
N PHE A 780 18.93 -25.82 70.96
CA PHE A 780 19.88 -25.90 69.83
C PHE A 780 20.68 -27.22 69.79
N ASN A 781 21.27 -27.55 68.64
CA ASN A 781 22.10 -28.74 68.42
C ASN A 781 23.10 -28.57 67.26
N PRO A 782 24.42 -28.73 67.47
CA PRO A 782 25.14 -28.33 68.67
C PRO A 782 25.46 -26.82 68.66
N SER A 783 25.09 -26.06 67.62
CA SER A 783 25.45 -24.64 67.48
C SER A 783 24.29 -23.65 67.62
N THR A 784 24.59 -22.46 68.12
CA THR A 784 23.63 -21.34 68.31
C THR A 784 24.35 -19.99 68.21
N THR A 785 23.60 -18.92 67.97
CA THR A 785 24.14 -17.55 67.94
C THR A 785 23.65 -16.75 69.14
N ILE A 786 24.57 -16.11 69.85
CA ILE A 786 24.32 -15.16 70.94
C ILE A 786 24.52 -13.75 70.41
N LYS A 787 23.48 -12.90 70.51
CA LYS A 787 23.55 -11.50 70.07
C LYS A 787 23.51 -10.54 71.27
N PHE A 788 24.24 -9.44 71.20
CA PHE A 788 24.22 -8.40 72.22
C PHE A 788 24.49 -7.01 71.62
N SER A 789 23.99 -5.96 72.28
CA SER A 789 24.26 -4.57 71.92
C SER A 789 25.06 -3.87 73.01
N LEU A 790 25.98 -3.00 72.59
CA LEU A 790 26.79 -2.15 73.46
C LEU A 790 26.55 -0.69 73.05
N PRO A 791 26.04 0.18 73.93
CA PRO A 791 25.85 1.60 73.65
C PRO A 791 27.14 2.42 73.72
N VAL A 792 28.21 1.83 74.25
CA VAL A 792 29.56 2.40 74.36
C VAL A 792 30.61 1.31 74.21
N ASP A 793 31.84 1.66 73.85
CA ASP A 793 32.98 0.73 73.89
C ASP A 793 33.08 0.09 75.28
N SER A 794 33.13 -1.24 75.33
CA SER A 794 33.00 -1.98 76.58
C SER A 794 33.92 -3.19 76.62
N LYS A 795 34.47 -3.46 77.80
CA LYS A 795 35.11 -4.73 78.10
C LYS A 795 34.04 -5.78 78.36
N VAL A 796 33.95 -6.76 77.47
CA VAL A 796 32.93 -7.81 77.47
C VAL A 796 33.54 -9.14 77.90
N LYS A 797 32.83 -9.84 78.78
CA LYS A 797 33.09 -11.21 79.19
C LYS A 797 31.80 -12.03 79.13
N ILE A 798 31.80 -13.16 78.43
CA ILE A 798 30.68 -14.10 78.38
C ILE A 798 31.13 -15.45 78.93
N ASN A 799 30.59 -15.86 80.07
CA ASN A 799 30.82 -17.18 80.65
C ASN A 799 29.61 -18.08 80.41
N LEU A 800 29.87 -19.36 80.17
CA LEU A 800 28.89 -20.43 80.16
C LEU A 800 28.93 -21.21 81.48
N TYR A 801 27.77 -21.51 82.05
CA TYR A 801 27.60 -22.24 83.30
C TYR A 801 26.67 -23.44 83.11
N ASN A 802 26.92 -24.52 83.87
CA ASN A 802 25.98 -25.63 83.97
C ASN A 802 24.82 -25.32 84.95
N ALA A 803 23.87 -26.24 85.08
CA ALA A 803 22.72 -26.09 85.98
C ALA A 803 23.09 -25.99 87.48
N LEU A 804 24.30 -26.38 87.87
CA LEU A 804 24.81 -26.26 89.25
C LEU A 804 25.53 -24.92 89.49
N GLY A 805 25.69 -24.09 88.45
CA GLY A 805 26.39 -22.79 88.52
C GLY A 805 27.91 -22.90 88.35
N GLU A 806 28.43 -24.06 87.96
CA GLU A 806 29.86 -24.22 87.67
C GLU A 806 30.18 -23.65 86.29
N VAL A 807 31.29 -22.90 86.18
CA VAL A 807 31.76 -22.34 84.90
C VAL A 807 32.25 -23.48 84.02
N MET A 808 31.60 -23.67 82.88
CA MET A 808 31.95 -24.69 81.90
C MET A 808 32.96 -24.15 80.89
N GLU A 809 32.75 -22.94 80.39
CA GLU A 809 33.56 -22.35 79.32
C GLU A 809 33.50 -20.83 79.33
N LEU A 810 34.56 -20.17 78.85
CA LEU A 810 34.60 -18.74 78.59
C LEU A 810 34.39 -18.52 77.08
N LEU A 811 33.21 -18.03 76.70
CA LEU A 811 32.80 -17.89 75.29
C LEU A 811 33.37 -16.64 74.62
N ALA A 812 33.54 -15.55 75.38
CA ALA A 812 34.14 -14.31 74.89
C ALA A 812 34.81 -13.55 76.04
N ASN A 813 35.94 -12.90 75.78
CA ASN A 813 36.63 -12.03 76.73
C ASN A 813 37.53 -11.04 76.00
N GLY A 814 37.17 -9.76 75.97
CA GLY A 814 37.93 -8.73 75.27
C GLY A 814 37.27 -7.37 75.28
N GLU A 815 37.91 -6.39 74.64
CA GLU A 815 37.34 -5.06 74.38
C GLU A 815 36.49 -5.11 73.10
N TYR A 816 35.25 -4.63 73.16
CA TYR A 816 34.33 -4.56 72.03
C TYR A 816 33.88 -3.11 71.82
N SER A 817 33.82 -2.67 70.56
CA SER A 817 33.38 -1.31 70.23
C SER A 817 31.87 -1.13 70.43
N VAL A 818 31.41 0.12 70.54
CA VAL A 818 29.99 0.47 70.48
C VAL A 818 29.33 -0.12 69.22
N GLY A 819 28.15 -0.73 69.37
CA GLY A 819 27.44 -1.37 68.26
C GLY A 819 26.70 -2.65 68.63
N TYR A 820 26.18 -3.33 67.60
CA TYR A 820 25.57 -4.64 67.71
C TYR A 820 26.60 -5.73 67.40
N HIS A 821 26.63 -6.78 68.21
CA HIS A 821 27.61 -7.87 68.14
C HIS A 821 26.93 -9.23 68.12
N GLU A 822 27.55 -10.18 67.44
CA GLU A 822 27.08 -11.57 67.35
C GLU A 822 28.24 -12.54 67.62
N LEU A 823 27.95 -13.59 68.39
CA LEU A 823 28.89 -14.65 68.76
C LEU A 823 28.27 -16.00 68.40
N ASN A 824 28.94 -16.78 67.55
CA ASN A 824 28.56 -18.15 67.25
C ASN A 824 29.18 -19.10 68.28
N PHE A 825 28.38 -19.97 68.87
CA PHE A 825 28.81 -20.94 69.88
C PHE A 825 28.51 -22.36 69.40
N ASP A 826 29.51 -23.25 69.44
CA ASP A 826 29.38 -24.69 69.19
C ASP A 826 29.57 -25.47 70.50
N ALA A 827 28.51 -26.13 70.95
CA ALA A 827 28.47 -26.91 72.19
C ALA A 827 28.70 -28.41 71.95
N SER A 828 29.33 -28.80 70.85
CA SER A 828 29.57 -30.20 70.48
C SER A 828 30.34 -31.00 71.53
N SER A 829 31.12 -30.35 72.39
CA SER A 829 31.86 -30.96 73.51
C SER A 829 31.03 -31.17 74.79
N LEU A 830 29.84 -30.55 74.91
CA LEU A 830 28.99 -30.59 76.10
C LEU A 830 27.91 -31.68 76.01
N THR A 831 27.33 -32.10 77.13
CA THR A 831 26.22 -33.09 77.15
C THR A 831 24.86 -32.40 77.03
N SER A 832 23.82 -33.09 76.52
CA SER A 832 22.45 -32.54 76.48
C SER A 832 22.01 -32.07 77.86
N GLY A 833 21.46 -30.86 77.95
CA GLY A 833 21.13 -30.28 79.24
C GLY A 833 20.81 -28.78 79.18
N VAL A 834 20.53 -28.23 80.35
CA VAL A 834 20.29 -26.79 80.54
C VAL A 834 21.60 -26.11 80.93
N TYR A 835 21.92 -25.04 80.22
CA TYR A 835 23.07 -24.18 80.49
C TYR A 835 22.63 -22.73 80.61
N TYR A 836 23.48 -21.91 81.21
CA TYR A 836 23.25 -20.48 81.36
C TYR A 836 24.46 -19.73 80.83
N TYR A 837 24.25 -18.66 80.07
CA TYR A 837 25.32 -17.76 79.65
C TYR A 837 25.10 -16.39 80.25
N THR A 838 26.16 -15.83 80.81
CA THR A 838 26.15 -14.50 81.42
C THR A 838 27.07 -13.58 80.66
N LEU A 839 26.52 -12.50 80.11
CA LEU A 839 27.27 -11.36 79.62
C LEU A 839 27.57 -10.43 80.79
N THR A 840 28.83 -10.09 80.96
CA THR A 840 29.30 -8.96 81.76
C THR A 840 29.95 -7.97 80.81
N ALA A 841 29.38 -6.77 80.67
CA ALA A 841 29.94 -5.68 79.91
C ALA A 841 30.28 -4.53 80.86
N GLN A 842 31.50 -4.01 80.77
CA GLN A 842 31.94 -2.83 81.50
C GLN A 842 32.28 -1.75 80.49
N GLY A 843 31.42 -0.75 80.37
CA GLY A 843 31.61 0.39 79.48
C GLY A 843 32.80 1.24 79.92
N ASN A 844 33.52 1.78 78.94
CA ASN A 844 34.63 2.70 79.17
C ASN A 844 34.18 4.03 79.81
N ASP A 845 32.88 4.32 79.77
CA ASP A 845 32.23 5.45 80.45
C ASP A 845 31.90 5.16 81.94
N GLY A 846 32.28 3.98 82.45
CA GLY A 846 31.99 3.53 83.82
C GLY A 846 30.65 2.82 83.98
N SER A 847 29.85 2.69 82.92
CA SER A 847 28.63 1.88 82.93
C SER A 847 28.97 0.40 83.09
N SER A 848 28.07 -0.37 83.72
CA SER A 848 28.24 -1.82 83.83
C SER A 848 26.91 -2.52 83.63
N PHE A 849 26.97 -3.64 82.91
CA PHE A 849 25.81 -4.44 82.58
C PHE A 849 26.13 -5.91 82.81
N VAL A 850 25.27 -6.60 83.56
CA VAL A 850 25.33 -8.04 83.73
C VAL A 850 23.97 -8.62 83.41
N SER A 851 23.90 -9.57 82.48
CA SER A 851 22.66 -10.24 82.12
C SER A 851 22.92 -11.71 81.84
N THR A 852 22.01 -12.56 82.32
CA THR A 852 22.10 -14.01 82.17
C THR A 852 20.88 -14.55 81.44
N LYS A 853 21.10 -15.48 80.51
CA LYS A 853 20.04 -16.15 79.75
C LYS A 853 20.24 -17.67 79.81
N LYS A 854 19.11 -18.39 79.77
CA LYS A 854 19.06 -19.85 79.76
C LYS A 854 19.16 -20.34 78.31
N MET A 855 20.00 -21.34 78.05
CA MET A 855 20.04 -22.08 76.79
C MET A 855 19.82 -23.58 77.06
N VAL A 856 19.26 -24.30 76.10
CA VAL A 856 18.96 -25.73 76.19
C VAL A 856 19.66 -26.43 75.01
N LEU A 857 20.65 -27.27 75.33
CA LEU A 857 21.33 -28.11 74.35
C LEU A 857 20.60 -29.46 74.26
N LEU A 858 20.19 -29.84 73.05
CA LEU A 858 19.59 -31.14 72.74
C LEU A 858 20.52 -31.87 71.77
N LYS A 859 21.35 -32.80 72.24
CA LYS A 859 21.99 -33.78 71.35
C LYS A 859 21.03 -34.90 70.98
#